data_AF-A0A1Z5KIA5-F1
#
_entry.id   AF-A0A1Z5KIA5-F1
#
_cell.length_a   1.000
_cell.length_b   1.000
_cell.length_c   1.000
_cell.angle_alpha   90.00
_cell.angle_beta   90.00
_cell.angle_gamma   90.00
#
_symmetry.space_group_name_H-M   'P 1'
#
loop_
_entity.id
_entity.type
_entity.pdbx_description
1 polymer ?
#
loop_
_entity_poly.entity_id
_entity_poly.type
_entity_poly.pdbx_seq_one_letter_code
_entity_poly.pdbx_strand_id
1 'polypeptide(L)'
;MFSLRFLFSVFALLILSVVTSADDVAIGLEGLRQAAADPAMLAQLMQDMQDPEIMAEAKKMMESPEFQKQMKKLSQSKEFKDTTKQFEQKMNDPNHAAQMEAKMEHMMKVGQEQLKKNAMQGVEGAMAAMNDPQVVAEMSKMLKDPSFAKQLKEMQNSPEFQQYVNAMQEMLQDPAKRAQFDRATWHACDAGGLCPDQNTCCPNVDDPTASFCLPSKNERGGSCCVEPHNTGCGDDYSCDNDEDGTPICQKTNDDNEDAPEHLPRYRACSLPWDALTQIHGLVIDSTTPDGPVAAYMSTGSSLNHVHDHIKTLFVVVHGSGRNVEDYFCSAHAALPNPDTTLLIAPWLMAPGDESDSFVFPNEPLRWAEYGPVHDDVPFFHTWRYGADATNAPVSSYAVVDRILEIATASLPRLREIIVTGHSAGGQFAQRWALLSNSHVWKTHPVRVVVANPRSFCFLSAERLINGTWQIPNEEDCPVYNEWEWGLGPGDWLSTPYKDQAIDDVGGVDEIIRRYPSRDIVYLAGEQDIIPNGDCQDQLQGAFRRVRSENFMASLERIYHRPVHRRYVASGIPHDHTLLYQSPEGQQALFGDSEADMKGSWQREEITETKVQPTMSPKTICVLDNRDSPLWDRFLGALGVGSFVTLWLSSLASPLVFYKAVRGENYVVATSLFATAVLAYLPWERGTLSRSIRMFLYRYHPKYYRSCKVLFEECLPDAADKTPTFYAVHPHGAFTLGWACMYCLPELESVRFNFASALFATPLIRLFTRVVGKPGAASKGAMVRCMEKQQDMALLPGGFEEATITSLQHDRVFIQKRTGFVRLCLQYGYQIRPVYVFGEKKLFWNIQGAFPFRLVMNRYKIPGILIWGNSIIPILPKASSDLLVVIGAPIRIPQISNPTAEDVKFWHSKYMAALQKLFEEHKEAAYGVDEAKVTKLEVW
;
A
#
# COMPACT_ATOMS: atom_id res chain seq x y z
N MET A 1 -73.31 8.72 -23.85
CA MET A 1 -73.42 9.50 -22.60
C MET A 1 -72.34 10.56 -22.66
N PHE A 2 -72.54 11.72 -23.29
CA PHE A 2 -73.67 12.64 -23.19
C PHE A 2 -73.90 13.10 -21.74
N SER A 3 -73.56 14.37 -21.52
CA SER A 3 -74.03 15.28 -20.48
C SER A 3 -73.63 15.06 -19.01
N LEU A 4 -72.92 16.09 -18.52
CA LEU A 4 -73.11 16.79 -17.25
C LEU A 4 -72.92 15.97 -15.96
N ARG A 5 -71.97 16.35 -15.09
CA ARG A 5 -72.03 17.60 -14.28
C ARG A 5 -73.33 17.77 -13.47
N PHE A 6 -74.05 16.69 -13.14
CA PHE A 6 -75.22 16.77 -12.25
C PHE A 6 -75.00 16.15 -10.86
N LEU A 7 -74.05 15.22 -10.72
CA LEU A 7 -73.81 14.50 -9.45
C LEU A 7 -72.82 15.17 -8.47
N PHE A 8 -72.25 16.32 -8.82
CA PHE A 8 -71.53 17.20 -7.88
C PHE A 8 -72.22 18.55 -7.63
N SER A 9 -73.35 18.84 -8.30
CA SER A 9 -74.07 20.12 -8.18
C SER A 9 -75.22 20.11 -7.16
N VAL A 10 -75.36 19.07 -6.34
CA VAL A 10 -76.42 18.97 -5.31
C VAL A 10 -75.89 19.18 -3.88
N PHE A 11 -74.57 19.10 -3.65
CA PHE A 11 -73.96 19.64 -2.43
C PHE A 11 -73.89 21.18 -2.43
N ALA A 12 -74.12 21.82 -3.58
CA ALA A 12 -74.13 23.27 -3.77
C ALA A 12 -75.45 23.96 -3.36
N LEU A 13 -76.34 23.29 -2.60
CA LEU A 13 -77.71 23.77 -2.38
C LEU A 13 -78.30 23.52 -0.98
N LEU A 14 -77.48 23.20 0.04
CA LEU A 14 -77.97 22.94 1.40
C LEU A 14 -77.34 23.72 2.56
N ILE A 15 -76.32 24.55 2.35
CA ILE A 15 -75.92 25.62 3.30
C ILE A 15 -75.53 26.89 2.55
N LEU A 16 -76.45 27.45 1.78
CA LEU A 16 -76.34 28.81 1.24
C LEU A 16 -77.69 29.55 1.28
N SER A 17 -78.39 29.39 2.40
CA SER A 17 -79.40 30.36 2.84
C SER A 17 -78.72 31.45 3.66
N VAL A 18 -77.97 32.33 2.99
CA VAL A 18 -77.51 33.58 3.60
C VAL A 18 -78.73 34.46 3.86
N VAL A 19 -79.12 34.59 5.12
CA VAL A 19 -79.94 35.69 5.59
C VAL A 19 -79.04 36.57 6.44
N THR A 20 -78.70 37.73 5.87
CA THR A 20 -77.92 38.82 6.46
C THR A 20 -78.24 39.07 7.94
N SER A 21 -77.23 39.08 8.81
CA SER A 21 -77.36 39.55 10.20
C SER A 21 -76.15 40.38 10.64
N ALA A 22 -76.28 41.02 11.80
CA ALA A 22 -75.28 41.94 12.36
C ALA A 22 -73.99 41.25 12.87
N ASP A 23 -73.90 39.92 12.74
CA ASP A 23 -72.88 39.09 13.38
C ASP A 23 -71.52 39.19 12.66
N ASP A 24 -71.48 39.32 11.34
CA ASP A 24 -70.24 39.45 10.56
C ASP A 24 -69.40 40.67 10.98
N VAL A 25 -70.04 41.78 11.34
CA VAL A 25 -69.35 42.99 11.82
C VAL A 25 -68.90 42.84 13.28
N ALA A 26 -69.62 42.06 14.10
CA ALA A 26 -69.18 41.74 15.45
C ALA A 26 -67.98 40.78 15.44
N ILE A 27 -67.99 39.78 14.56
CA ILE A 27 -66.89 38.86 14.30
C ILE A 27 -65.67 39.64 13.77
N GLY A 28 -65.86 40.57 12.82
CA GLY A 28 -64.80 41.44 12.32
C GLY A 28 -64.17 42.34 13.39
N LEU A 29 -64.96 42.93 14.30
CA LEU A 29 -64.40 43.70 15.42
C LEU A 29 -63.66 42.84 16.44
N GLU A 30 -64.14 41.62 16.72
CA GLU A 30 -63.45 40.70 17.63
C GLU A 30 -62.15 40.16 17.00
N GLY A 31 -62.13 39.90 15.69
CA GLY A 31 -60.91 39.58 14.94
C GLY A 31 -59.87 40.71 15.00
N LEU A 32 -60.28 41.97 14.82
CA LEU A 32 -59.41 43.15 15.00
C LEU A 32 -58.89 43.27 16.45
N ARG A 33 -59.72 42.94 17.44
CA ARG A 33 -59.34 42.95 18.87
C ARG A 33 -58.32 41.85 19.20
N GLN A 34 -58.45 40.67 18.59
CA GLN A 34 -57.52 39.56 18.75
C GLN A 34 -56.20 39.85 18.02
N ALA A 35 -56.26 40.38 16.79
CA ALA A 35 -55.07 40.84 16.07
C ALA A 35 -54.31 41.93 16.85
N ALA A 36 -55.00 42.89 17.48
CA ALA A 36 -54.35 43.89 18.33
C ALA A 36 -53.72 43.34 19.64
N ALA A 37 -53.99 42.07 19.99
CA ALA A 37 -53.43 41.39 21.16
C ALA A 37 -52.30 40.39 20.81
N ASP A 38 -52.26 39.88 19.57
CA ASP A 38 -51.25 38.95 19.07
C ASP A 38 -50.31 39.64 18.06
N PRO A 39 -49.01 39.82 18.36
CA PRO A 39 -48.06 40.47 17.46
C PRO A 39 -47.95 39.84 16.07
N ALA A 40 -48.12 38.52 15.94
CA ALA A 40 -48.03 37.82 14.66
C ALA A 40 -49.29 38.05 13.80
N MET A 41 -50.48 37.99 14.42
CA MET A 41 -51.73 38.32 13.71
C MET A 41 -51.79 39.80 13.33
N LEU A 42 -51.25 40.71 14.15
CA LEU A 42 -51.15 42.13 13.82
C LEU A 42 -50.26 42.37 12.59
N ALA A 43 -49.08 41.75 12.57
CA ALA A 43 -48.13 41.86 11.47
C ALA A 43 -48.71 41.31 10.16
N GLN A 44 -49.38 40.15 10.21
CA GLN A 44 -50.05 39.57 9.06
C GLN A 44 -51.18 40.48 8.55
N LEU A 45 -52.07 40.93 9.43
CA LEU A 45 -53.18 41.82 9.06
C LEU A 45 -52.69 43.13 8.41
N MET A 46 -51.60 43.72 8.91
CA MET A 46 -51.01 44.92 8.31
C MET A 46 -50.30 44.66 6.97
N GLN A 47 -49.94 43.41 6.68
CA GLN A 47 -49.39 42.99 5.39
C GLN A 47 -50.51 42.67 4.39
N ASP A 48 -51.59 42.02 4.83
CA ASP A 48 -52.81 41.79 4.06
C ASP A 48 -53.46 43.13 3.64
N MET A 49 -53.39 44.15 4.51
CA MET A 49 -53.81 45.53 4.19
C MET A 49 -52.93 46.26 3.16
N GLN A 50 -51.79 45.70 2.75
CA GLN A 50 -50.99 46.23 1.63
C GLN A 50 -51.42 45.63 0.29
N ASP A 51 -52.23 44.57 0.30
CA ASP A 51 -52.79 43.99 -0.91
C ASP A 51 -53.90 44.90 -1.50
N PRO A 52 -53.78 45.32 -2.77
CA PRO A 52 -54.75 46.21 -3.39
C PRO A 52 -56.14 45.60 -3.63
N GLU A 53 -56.27 44.27 -3.73
CA GLU A 53 -57.56 43.59 -3.86
C GLU A 53 -58.28 43.53 -2.51
N ILE A 54 -57.57 43.14 -1.43
CA ILE A 54 -58.11 43.13 -0.06
C ILE A 54 -58.52 44.55 0.36
N MET A 55 -57.70 45.56 0.05
CA MET A 55 -58.05 46.96 0.29
C MET A 55 -59.27 47.45 -0.52
N ALA A 56 -59.46 46.97 -1.75
CA ALA A 56 -60.64 47.28 -2.54
C ALA A 56 -61.92 46.66 -1.94
N GLU A 57 -61.83 45.43 -1.42
CA GLU A 57 -62.94 44.75 -0.77
C GLU A 57 -63.26 45.34 0.62
N ALA A 58 -62.25 45.65 1.43
CA ALA A 58 -62.40 46.36 2.71
C ALA A 58 -63.04 47.75 2.50
N LYS A 59 -62.66 48.48 1.44
CA LYS A 59 -63.29 49.75 1.08
C LYS A 59 -64.77 49.57 0.70
N LYS A 60 -65.09 48.54 -0.09
CA LYS A 60 -66.47 48.18 -0.47
C LYS A 60 -67.33 47.82 0.75
N MET A 61 -66.74 47.19 1.78
CA MET A 61 -67.38 46.93 3.07
C MET A 61 -67.62 48.21 3.87
N MET A 62 -66.63 49.12 3.95
CA MET A 62 -66.76 50.43 4.62
C MET A 62 -67.78 51.37 3.95
N GLU A 63 -67.95 51.25 2.64
CA GLU A 63 -68.95 51.98 1.85
C GLU A 63 -70.38 51.37 1.97
N SER A 64 -70.54 50.20 2.63
CA SER A 64 -71.84 49.56 2.78
C SER A 64 -72.79 50.34 3.72
N PRO A 65 -74.09 50.46 3.39
CA PRO A 65 -75.07 51.17 4.22
C PRO A 65 -75.25 50.56 5.62
N GLU A 66 -75.16 49.23 5.75
CA GLU A 66 -75.24 48.51 7.03
C GLU A 66 -74.09 48.89 7.97
N PHE A 67 -72.85 48.84 7.48
CA PHE A 67 -71.64 49.17 8.25
C PHE A 67 -71.67 50.64 8.71
N GLN A 68 -71.99 51.56 7.80
CA GLN A 68 -72.12 52.98 8.15
C GLN A 68 -73.21 53.23 9.21
N LYS A 69 -74.31 52.46 9.17
CA LYS A 69 -75.41 52.56 10.15
C LYS A 69 -75.02 52.00 11.52
N GLN A 70 -74.24 50.92 11.58
CA GLN A 70 -73.66 50.43 12.84
C GLN A 70 -72.60 51.38 13.41
N MET A 71 -71.67 51.89 12.60
CA MET A 71 -70.66 52.88 13.03
C MET A 71 -71.31 54.18 13.52
N LYS A 72 -72.41 54.62 12.89
CA LYS A 72 -73.22 55.76 13.37
C LYS A 72 -73.94 55.49 14.69
N LYS A 73 -74.23 54.23 15.02
CA LYS A 73 -74.81 53.81 16.31
C LYS A 73 -73.74 53.72 17.41
N LEU A 74 -72.56 53.19 17.09
CA LEU A 74 -71.38 53.14 17.97
C LEU A 74 -70.87 54.54 18.32
N SER A 75 -70.65 55.40 17.34
CA SER A 75 -70.19 56.79 17.54
C SER A 75 -71.18 57.71 18.28
N GLN A 76 -72.44 57.27 18.46
CA GLN A 76 -73.42 57.95 19.29
C GLN A 76 -73.42 57.48 20.75
N SER A 77 -72.83 56.33 21.06
CA SER A 77 -72.71 55.83 22.42
C SER A 77 -71.80 56.71 23.29
N LYS A 78 -72.09 56.78 24.60
CA LYS A 78 -71.36 57.64 25.52
C LYS A 78 -69.94 57.13 25.76
N GLU A 79 -69.78 55.82 25.94
CA GLU A 79 -68.47 55.16 26.07
C GLU A 79 -67.58 55.45 24.86
N PHE A 80 -68.06 55.26 23.63
CA PHE A 80 -67.25 55.54 22.44
C PHE A 80 -66.75 56.99 22.42
N LYS A 81 -67.62 57.99 22.67
CA LYS A 81 -67.23 59.41 22.67
C LYS A 81 -66.22 59.74 23.78
N ASP A 82 -66.38 59.16 24.97
CA ASP A 82 -65.45 59.39 26.08
C ASP A 82 -64.10 58.68 25.79
N THR A 83 -64.11 57.49 25.17
CA THR A 83 -62.90 56.79 24.72
C THR A 83 -62.19 57.52 23.57
N THR A 84 -62.91 58.03 22.56
CA THR A 84 -62.33 58.81 21.45
C THR A 84 -61.69 60.09 21.98
N LYS A 85 -62.32 60.80 22.92
CA LYS A 85 -61.71 61.98 23.56
C LYS A 85 -60.45 61.65 24.35
N GLN A 86 -60.44 60.55 25.10
CA GLN A 86 -59.25 60.11 25.81
C GLN A 86 -58.13 59.69 24.83
N PHE A 87 -58.48 59.14 23.67
CA PHE A 87 -57.54 58.79 22.61
C PHE A 87 -56.97 60.05 21.93
N GLU A 88 -57.82 61.01 21.53
CA GLU A 88 -57.40 62.31 20.99
C GLU A 88 -56.50 63.09 21.98
N GLN A 89 -56.81 63.09 23.28
CA GLN A 89 -55.98 63.74 24.28
C GLN A 89 -54.60 63.06 24.44
N LYS A 90 -54.51 61.74 24.28
CA LYS A 90 -53.24 61.00 24.33
C LYS A 90 -52.43 61.11 23.05
N MET A 91 -53.08 61.14 21.89
CA MET A 91 -52.40 61.29 20.58
C MET A 91 -51.88 62.71 20.33
N ASN A 92 -52.41 63.72 21.02
CA ASN A 92 -51.89 65.09 20.99
C ASN A 92 -50.67 65.31 21.92
N ASP A 93 -50.25 64.31 22.71
CA ASP A 93 -48.97 64.33 23.44
C ASP A 93 -47.86 63.71 22.57
N PRO A 94 -46.85 64.48 22.13
CA PRO A 94 -45.78 63.98 21.27
C PRO A 94 -45.03 62.78 21.84
N ASN A 95 -44.88 62.70 23.18
CA ASN A 95 -44.17 61.60 23.82
C ASN A 95 -45.01 60.32 23.84
N HIS A 96 -46.33 60.44 23.97
CA HIS A 96 -47.23 59.29 23.99
C HIS A 96 -47.48 58.74 22.59
N ALA A 97 -47.57 59.62 21.59
CA ALA A 97 -47.58 59.23 20.17
C ALA A 97 -46.30 58.47 19.80
N ALA A 98 -45.12 59.01 20.12
CA ALA A 98 -43.84 58.35 19.86
C ALA A 98 -43.67 57.03 20.63
N GLN A 99 -44.15 56.93 21.88
CA GLN A 99 -44.18 55.64 22.61
C GLN A 99 -45.11 54.61 21.97
N MET A 100 -46.25 55.03 21.44
CA MET A 100 -47.21 54.12 20.79
C MET A 100 -46.70 53.68 19.42
N GLU A 101 -46.07 54.57 18.65
CA GLU A 101 -45.38 54.28 17.40
C GLU A 101 -44.21 53.31 17.62
N ALA A 102 -43.31 53.60 18.56
CA ALA A 102 -42.20 52.70 18.91
C ALA A 102 -42.68 51.34 19.46
N LYS A 103 -43.78 51.31 20.22
CA LYS A 103 -44.38 50.04 20.68
C LYS A 103 -44.99 49.26 19.52
N MET A 104 -45.62 49.92 18.55
CA MET A 104 -46.18 49.28 17.36
C MET A 104 -45.06 48.78 16.43
N GLU A 105 -44.00 49.56 16.23
CA GLU A 105 -42.80 49.14 15.48
C GLU A 105 -42.09 47.94 16.16
N HIS A 106 -42.00 47.94 17.49
CA HIS A 106 -41.44 46.81 18.22
C HIS A 106 -42.32 45.55 18.11
N MET A 107 -43.64 45.66 18.28
CA MET A 107 -44.56 44.52 18.08
C MET A 107 -44.58 44.04 16.63
N MET A 108 -44.44 44.93 15.64
CA MET A 108 -44.25 44.57 14.23
C MET A 108 -42.97 43.77 14.02
N LYS A 109 -41.83 44.20 14.57
CA LYS A 109 -40.56 43.43 14.50
C LYS A 109 -40.69 42.06 15.17
N VAL A 110 -41.26 41.99 16.37
CA VAL A 110 -41.50 40.71 17.07
C VAL A 110 -42.45 39.81 16.28
N GLY A 111 -43.53 40.36 15.72
CA GLY A 111 -44.48 39.63 14.88
C GLY A 111 -43.83 39.09 13.60
N GLN A 112 -43.03 39.90 12.91
CA GLN A 112 -42.28 39.48 11.73
C GLN A 112 -41.20 38.43 12.07
N GLU A 113 -40.48 38.56 13.19
CA GLU A 113 -39.56 37.52 13.68
C GLU A 113 -40.29 36.21 14.04
N GLN A 114 -41.49 36.30 14.62
CA GLN A 114 -42.32 35.15 14.97
C GLN A 114 -42.83 34.44 13.70
N LEU A 115 -43.31 35.19 12.70
CA LEU A 115 -43.72 34.66 11.40
C LEU A 115 -42.53 34.03 10.66
N LYS A 116 -41.35 34.68 10.67
CA LYS A 116 -40.11 34.10 10.13
C LYS A 116 -39.74 32.78 10.83
N LYS A 117 -39.82 32.70 12.17
CA LYS A 117 -39.57 31.44 12.90
C LYS A 117 -40.56 30.34 12.53
N ASN A 118 -41.84 30.66 12.42
CA ASN A 118 -42.87 29.69 12.04
C ASN A 118 -42.66 29.18 10.60
N ALA A 119 -42.32 30.07 9.65
CA ALA A 119 -41.97 29.71 8.29
C ALA A 119 -40.70 28.83 8.23
N MET A 120 -39.65 29.17 8.99
CA MET A 120 -38.44 28.34 9.10
C MET A 120 -38.73 26.94 9.66
N GLN A 121 -39.59 26.82 10.69
CA GLN A 121 -40.01 25.51 11.19
C GLN A 121 -40.81 24.71 10.15
N GLY A 122 -41.65 25.37 9.34
CA GLY A 122 -42.35 24.75 8.22
C GLY A 122 -41.39 24.21 7.15
N VAL A 123 -40.37 25.00 6.80
CA VAL A 123 -39.31 24.59 5.86
C VAL A 123 -38.48 23.44 6.41
N GLU A 124 -38.04 23.49 7.68
CA GLU A 124 -37.29 22.40 8.33
C GLU A 124 -38.11 21.10 8.38
N GLY A 125 -39.42 21.18 8.63
CA GLY A 125 -40.33 20.04 8.56
C GLY A 125 -40.50 19.45 7.14
N ALA A 126 -40.57 20.32 6.13
CA ALA A 126 -40.64 19.90 4.72
C ALA A 126 -39.32 19.24 4.26
N MET A 127 -38.17 19.79 4.65
CA MET A 127 -36.86 19.19 4.36
C MET A 127 -36.69 17.84 5.04
N ALA A 128 -37.17 17.66 6.28
CA ALA A 128 -37.16 16.36 6.95
C ALA A 128 -38.03 15.32 6.23
N ALA A 129 -39.14 15.72 5.59
CA ALA A 129 -39.98 14.84 4.79
C ALA A 129 -39.37 14.47 3.43
N MET A 130 -38.49 15.31 2.86
CA MET A 130 -37.73 14.99 1.63
C MET A 130 -36.67 13.91 1.82
N ASN A 131 -36.30 13.58 3.06
CA ASN A 131 -35.40 12.45 3.36
C ASN A 131 -36.10 11.08 3.29
N ASP A 132 -37.42 11.01 3.07
CA ASP A 132 -38.14 9.74 2.83
C ASP A 132 -38.24 9.44 1.32
N PRO A 133 -37.60 8.35 0.83
CA PRO A 133 -37.61 8.00 -0.60
C PRO A 133 -39.02 7.77 -1.18
N GLN A 134 -40.00 7.36 -0.36
CA GLN A 134 -41.38 7.15 -0.84
C GLN A 134 -42.08 8.49 -1.12
N VAL A 135 -41.83 9.49 -0.28
CA VAL A 135 -42.39 10.85 -0.42
C VAL A 135 -41.83 11.53 -1.67
N VAL A 136 -40.51 11.42 -1.91
CA VAL A 136 -39.86 11.95 -3.12
C VAL A 136 -40.39 11.27 -4.39
N ALA A 137 -40.61 9.95 -4.35
CA ALA A 137 -41.16 9.21 -5.48
C ALA A 137 -42.62 9.59 -5.81
N GLU A 138 -43.48 9.80 -4.81
CA GLU A 138 -44.83 10.32 -5.05
C GLU A 138 -44.82 11.77 -5.55
N MET A 139 -43.95 12.63 -5.00
CA MET A 139 -43.83 14.03 -5.43
C MET A 139 -43.40 14.14 -6.91
N SER A 140 -42.42 13.33 -7.33
CA SER A 140 -42.00 13.23 -8.75
C SER A 140 -43.14 12.78 -9.67
N LYS A 141 -44.04 11.93 -9.15
CA LYS A 141 -45.22 11.44 -9.86
C LYS A 141 -46.33 12.49 -9.97
N MET A 142 -46.52 13.32 -8.93
CA MET A 142 -47.44 14.47 -8.95
C MET A 142 -46.94 15.61 -9.84
N LEU A 143 -45.64 15.90 -9.86
CA LEU A 143 -45.04 16.94 -10.73
C LEU A 143 -45.19 16.63 -12.23
N LYS A 144 -45.36 15.35 -12.58
CA LYS A 144 -45.66 14.89 -13.94
C LYS A 144 -47.15 15.00 -14.32
N ASP A 145 -48.03 15.40 -13.40
CA ASP A 145 -49.44 15.69 -13.69
C ASP A 145 -49.62 17.14 -14.21
N PRO A 146 -50.11 17.34 -15.46
CA PRO A 146 -50.32 18.67 -16.03
C PRO A 146 -51.31 19.55 -15.25
N SER A 147 -52.22 18.96 -14.47
CA SER A 147 -53.17 19.68 -13.62
C SER A 147 -52.49 20.26 -12.37
N PHE A 148 -51.59 19.51 -11.75
CA PHE A 148 -50.82 19.92 -10.60
C PHE A 148 -49.79 21.00 -10.96
N ALA A 149 -49.08 20.84 -12.08
CA ALA A 149 -48.16 21.86 -12.59
C ALA A 149 -48.84 23.22 -12.87
N LYS A 150 -50.14 23.20 -13.23
CA LYS A 150 -50.93 24.43 -13.39
C LYS A 150 -51.29 25.06 -12.04
N GLN A 151 -51.72 24.28 -11.05
CA GLN A 151 -51.98 24.76 -9.68
C GLN A 151 -50.73 25.32 -9.01
N LEU A 152 -49.56 24.73 -9.26
CA LEU A 152 -48.27 25.23 -8.77
C LEU A 152 -47.96 26.64 -9.32
N LYS A 153 -48.25 26.89 -10.60
CA LYS A 153 -48.15 28.21 -11.24
C LYS A 153 -49.14 29.25 -10.71
N GLU A 154 -50.30 28.80 -10.24
CA GLU A 154 -51.29 29.67 -9.58
C GLU A 154 -50.83 30.01 -8.15
N MET A 155 -50.29 29.05 -7.38
CA MET A 155 -49.68 29.29 -6.05
C MET A 155 -48.42 30.16 -6.08
N GLN A 156 -47.59 30.08 -7.13
CA GLN A 156 -46.34 30.85 -7.22
C GLN A 156 -46.54 32.38 -7.18
N ASN A 157 -47.76 32.85 -7.47
CA ASN A 157 -48.15 34.26 -7.43
C ASN A 157 -48.83 34.67 -6.10
N SER A 158 -48.97 33.78 -5.11
CA SER A 158 -49.61 34.11 -3.82
C SER A 158 -48.64 34.84 -2.87
N PRO A 159 -49.13 35.79 -2.05
CA PRO A 159 -48.29 36.50 -1.07
C PRO A 159 -47.66 35.58 -0.02
N GLU A 160 -48.35 34.52 0.40
CA GLU A 160 -47.82 33.55 1.38
C GLU A 160 -46.67 32.72 0.77
N PHE A 161 -46.78 32.31 -0.50
CA PHE A 161 -45.71 31.58 -1.18
C PHE A 161 -44.46 32.46 -1.37
N GLN A 162 -44.64 33.75 -1.66
CA GLN A 162 -43.55 34.73 -1.70
C GLN A 162 -42.82 34.86 -0.35
N GLN A 163 -43.54 34.82 0.78
CA GLN A 163 -42.89 34.79 2.11
C GLN A 163 -42.03 33.54 2.31
N TYR A 164 -42.51 32.36 1.92
CA TYR A 164 -41.73 31.11 1.98
C TYR A 164 -40.49 31.15 1.09
N VAL A 165 -40.60 31.67 -0.15
CA VAL A 165 -39.46 31.83 -1.06
C VAL A 165 -38.41 32.80 -0.49
N ASN A 166 -38.85 33.93 0.09
CA ASN A 166 -37.94 34.89 0.71
C ASN A 166 -37.28 34.34 1.98
N ALA A 167 -38.01 33.60 2.82
CA ALA A 167 -37.45 32.90 3.98
C ALA A 167 -36.43 31.82 3.58
N MET A 168 -36.69 31.11 2.47
CA MET A 168 -35.74 30.15 1.89
C MET A 168 -34.51 30.86 1.30
N GLN A 169 -34.65 32.02 0.65
CA GLN A 169 -33.52 32.82 0.16
C GLN A 169 -32.66 33.38 1.31
N GLU A 170 -33.25 33.84 2.41
CA GLU A 170 -32.48 34.22 3.62
C GLU A 170 -31.82 33.00 4.27
N MET A 171 -32.49 31.84 4.32
CA MET A 171 -31.90 30.59 4.82
C MET A 171 -30.69 30.15 3.98
N LEU A 172 -30.72 30.39 2.66
CA LEU A 172 -29.62 30.13 1.73
C LEU A 172 -28.48 31.17 1.78
N GLN A 173 -28.61 32.22 2.60
CA GLN A 173 -27.49 33.15 2.91
C GLN A 173 -26.66 32.66 4.11
N ASP A 174 -27.21 31.78 4.97
CA ASP A 174 -26.46 31.07 6.00
C ASP A 174 -25.69 29.90 5.34
N PRO A 175 -24.35 29.88 5.36
CA PRO A 175 -23.57 28.84 4.69
C PRO A 175 -23.82 27.43 5.28
N ALA A 176 -24.14 27.31 6.57
CA ALA A 176 -24.40 26.01 7.19
C ALA A 176 -25.78 25.45 6.79
N LYS A 177 -26.81 26.31 6.69
CA LYS A 177 -28.13 25.91 6.21
C LYS A 177 -28.19 25.75 4.70
N ARG A 178 -27.40 26.52 3.94
CA ARG A 178 -27.20 26.28 2.51
C ARG A 178 -26.60 24.90 2.25
N ALA A 179 -25.52 24.55 2.94
CA ALA A 179 -24.95 23.20 2.86
C ALA A 179 -25.98 22.10 3.25
N GLN A 180 -26.95 22.39 4.11
CA GLN A 180 -28.05 21.47 4.44
C GLN A 180 -29.11 21.36 3.33
N PHE A 181 -29.44 22.46 2.66
CA PHE A 181 -30.35 22.49 1.52
C PHE A 181 -29.74 21.84 0.27
N ASP A 182 -28.44 22.07 0.06
CA ASP A 182 -27.65 21.33 -0.91
C ASP A 182 -27.74 19.83 -0.57
N ARG A 183 -27.31 19.36 0.61
CA ARG A 183 -27.47 17.93 1.01
C ARG A 183 -28.86 17.31 0.70
N ALA A 184 -29.96 18.02 0.97
CA ALA A 184 -31.32 17.53 0.73
C ALA A 184 -31.73 17.47 -0.77
N THR A 185 -31.14 18.31 -1.63
CA THR A 185 -31.41 18.29 -3.08
C THR A 185 -30.55 17.26 -3.83
N TRP A 186 -29.47 16.78 -3.21
CA TRP A 186 -28.49 15.90 -3.85
C TRP A 186 -28.86 14.40 -3.75
N HIS A 187 -29.86 14.04 -2.94
CA HIS A 187 -30.46 12.69 -2.89
C HIS A 187 -30.99 12.17 -4.25
N ALA A 188 -31.19 13.04 -5.24
CA ALA A 188 -31.51 12.63 -6.60
C ALA A 188 -30.36 11.90 -7.33
N CYS A 189 -29.12 11.97 -6.81
CA CYS A 189 -27.93 11.39 -7.42
C CYS A 189 -27.27 10.29 -6.55
N ASP A 190 -27.93 9.81 -5.50
CA ASP A 190 -27.49 8.72 -4.59
C ASP A 190 -27.23 7.34 -5.29
N ALA A 191 -27.44 7.25 -6.60
CA ALA A 191 -27.26 6.04 -7.40
C ALA A 191 -26.07 6.07 -8.39
N GLY A 192 -25.40 7.21 -8.60
CA GLY A 192 -24.42 7.39 -9.69
C GLY A 192 -22.94 7.31 -9.29
N GLY A 193 -22.62 7.40 -8.00
CA GLY A 193 -21.25 7.56 -7.53
C GLY A 193 -20.67 8.96 -7.75
N LEU A 194 -19.47 9.18 -7.22
CA LEU A 194 -18.76 10.46 -7.28
C LEU A 194 -17.68 10.42 -8.36
N CYS A 195 -17.72 11.42 -9.24
CA CYS A 195 -16.71 11.72 -10.23
C CYS A 195 -15.51 12.44 -9.55
N PRO A 196 -14.38 12.62 -10.25
CA PRO A 196 -13.33 13.57 -9.87
C PRO A 196 -13.85 15.02 -9.77
N ASP A 197 -13.07 15.89 -9.11
CA ASP A 197 -13.37 17.32 -8.89
C ASP A 197 -14.67 17.55 -8.08
N GLN A 198 -14.95 16.68 -7.09
CA GLN A 198 -16.12 16.74 -6.19
C GLN A 198 -17.50 16.62 -6.88
N ASN A 199 -17.54 16.23 -8.14
CA ASN A 199 -18.76 16.25 -8.93
C ASN A 199 -19.60 14.98 -8.70
N THR A 200 -20.90 15.11 -8.43
CA THR A 200 -21.77 13.92 -8.32
C THR A 200 -22.27 13.49 -9.69
N CYS A 201 -22.20 12.18 -10.00
CA CYS A 201 -22.77 11.64 -11.22
C CYS A 201 -24.30 11.62 -11.12
N CYS A 202 -24.96 12.41 -11.98
CA CYS A 202 -26.41 12.51 -12.03
C CYS A 202 -26.91 12.06 -13.42
N PRO A 203 -27.94 11.20 -13.49
CA PRO A 203 -28.57 10.85 -14.76
C PRO A 203 -29.30 12.07 -15.34
N ASN A 204 -29.21 12.29 -16.64
CA ASN A 204 -29.88 13.41 -17.29
C ASN A 204 -31.40 13.19 -17.30
N VAL A 205 -32.14 14.22 -16.86
CA VAL A 205 -33.60 14.17 -16.72
C VAL A 205 -34.31 14.08 -18.09
N ASP A 206 -33.68 14.60 -19.15
CA ASP A 206 -34.22 14.62 -20.51
C ASP A 206 -33.73 13.43 -21.38
N ASP A 207 -32.60 12.80 -21.03
CA ASP A 207 -32.05 11.63 -21.73
C ASP A 207 -31.50 10.59 -20.72
N PRO A 208 -32.20 9.45 -20.49
CA PRO A 208 -31.75 8.41 -19.57
C PRO A 208 -30.41 7.74 -19.92
N THR A 209 -29.89 7.93 -21.13
CA THR A 209 -28.61 7.36 -21.57
C THR A 209 -27.42 8.29 -21.34
N ALA A 210 -27.68 9.57 -21.11
CA ALA A 210 -26.67 10.57 -20.77
C ALA A 210 -26.59 10.78 -19.26
N SER A 211 -25.38 10.92 -18.73
CA SER A 211 -25.13 11.32 -17.34
C SER A 211 -24.06 12.40 -17.31
N PHE A 212 -24.25 13.38 -16.42
CA PHE A 212 -23.32 14.49 -16.22
C PHE A 212 -22.79 14.48 -14.79
N CYS A 213 -21.53 14.86 -14.64
CA CYS A 213 -20.95 15.20 -13.35
C CYS A 213 -21.36 16.67 -13.05
N LEU A 214 -22.11 16.91 -11.97
CA LEU A 214 -22.52 18.27 -11.59
C LEU A 214 -21.30 19.09 -11.11
N PRO A 215 -20.97 20.25 -11.74
CA PRO A 215 -19.71 20.96 -11.49
C PRO A 215 -19.64 21.62 -10.10
N SER A 216 -18.65 21.21 -9.30
CA SER A 216 -18.21 21.91 -8.08
C SER A 216 -17.12 22.94 -8.41
N LYS A 217 -17.51 24.22 -8.40
CA LYS A 217 -16.67 25.43 -8.41
C LYS A 217 -15.72 25.67 -9.61
N ASN A 218 -15.22 24.65 -10.29
CA ASN A 218 -14.38 24.75 -11.47
C ASN A 218 -15.16 24.24 -12.68
N GLU A 219 -15.14 24.97 -13.80
CA GLU A 219 -15.89 24.66 -15.03
C GLU A 219 -15.26 23.51 -15.86
N ARG A 220 -14.65 22.51 -15.21
CA ARG A 220 -14.02 21.35 -15.86
C ARG A 220 -14.95 20.15 -15.78
N GLY A 221 -15.33 19.64 -16.94
CA GLY A 221 -16.40 18.66 -17.09
C GLY A 221 -15.89 17.24 -17.32
N GLY A 222 -15.55 16.53 -16.24
CA GLY A 222 -15.49 15.07 -16.29
C GLY A 222 -16.86 14.49 -16.66
N SER A 223 -16.89 13.30 -17.27
CA SER A 223 -18.13 12.64 -17.68
C SER A 223 -18.33 11.29 -16.98
N CYS A 224 -19.60 10.98 -16.66
CA CYS A 224 -20.01 9.73 -16.03
C CYS A 224 -20.85 8.92 -17.02
N CYS A 225 -20.81 7.59 -16.93
CA CYS A 225 -21.48 6.69 -17.86
C CYS A 225 -22.53 5.82 -17.15
N VAL A 226 -23.80 5.94 -17.55
CA VAL A 226 -24.94 5.18 -16.96
C VAL A 226 -24.77 3.66 -17.15
N GLU A 227 -24.28 3.24 -18.31
CA GLU A 227 -24.08 1.83 -18.66
C GLU A 227 -22.61 1.55 -19.03
N PRO A 228 -21.97 0.46 -18.53
CA PRO A 228 -22.46 -0.50 -17.54
C PRO A 228 -22.01 -0.13 -16.10
N HIS A 229 -22.89 0.54 -15.35
CA HIS A 229 -22.83 0.78 -13.90
C HIS A 229 -21.57 1.45 -13.33
N ASN A 230 -21.72 2.71 -12.89
CA ASN A 230 -20.79 3.39 -11.99
C ASN A 230 -19.37 3.53 -12.57
N THR A 231 -19.26 3.80 -13.88
CA THR A 231 -17.98 4.09 -14.55
C THR A 231 -17.91 5.54 -15.02
N GLY A 232 -16.71 6.13 -15.06
CA GLY A 232 -16.48 7.48 -15.54
C GLY A 232 -15.27 7.60 -16.46
N CYS A 233 -15.13 8.79 -17.05
CA CYS A 233 -14.04 9.20 -17.93
C CYS A 233 -13.32 10.43 -17.35
N GLY A 234 -12.06 10.61 -17.74
CA GLY A 234 -11.25 11.75 -17.31
C GLY A 234 -11.67 13.05 -18.00
N ASP A 235 -11.10 14.16 -17.57
CA ASP A 235 -11.24 15.45 -18.26
C ASP A 235 -10.82 15.33 -19.73
N ASP A 236 -11.52 16.03 -20.62
CA ASP A 236 -11.40 15.95 -22.09
C ASP A 236 -11.82 14.60 -22.73
N TYR A 237 -12.57 13.75 -22.02
CA TYR A 237 -13.15 12.51 -22.59
C TYR A 237 -14.66 12.33 -22.29
N SER A 238 -15.36 11.72 -23.24
CA SER A 238 -16.77 11.29 -23.17
C SER A 238 -16.89 9.77 -23.13
N CYS A 239 -18.00 9.27 -22.58
CA CYS A 239 -18.34 7.85 -22.60
C CYS A 239 -18.72 7.38 -24.01
N ASP A 240 -17.95 6.46 -24.59
CA ASP A 240 -18.25 5.84 -25.89
C ASP A 240 -17.99 4.31 -25.87
N ASN A 241 -18.26 3.59 -26.96
CA ASN A 241 -17.92 2.18 -27.11
C ASN A 241 -17.11 1.93 -28.38
N ASP A 242 -16.05 1.12 -28.27
CA ASP A 242 -15.19 0.73 -29.39
C ASP A 242 -15.95 -0.09 -30.47
N GLU A 243 -15.33 -0.37 -31.62
CA GLU A 243 -15.96 -1.12 -32.74
C GLU A 243 -16.49 -2.51 -32.32
N ASP A 244 -15.83 -3.15 -31.34
CA ASP A 244 -16.24 -4.44 -30.75
C ASP A 244 -17.33 -4.31 -29.64
N GLY A 245 -17.79 -3.08 -29.35
CA GLY A 245 -18.76 -2.78 -28.29
C GLY A 245 -18.17 -2.69 -26.87
N THR A 246 -16.85 -2.53 -26.75
CA THR A 246 -16.16 -2.41 -25.46
C THR A 246 -16.31 -0.99 -24.89
N PRO A 247 -16.73 -0.78 -23.63
CA PRO A 247 -16.85 0.54 -23.03
C PRO A 247 -15.50 1.27 -22.91
N ILE A 248 -15.39 2.43 -23.55
CA ILE A 248 -14.20 3.28 -23.58
C ILE A 248 -14.55 4.73 -23.23
N CYS A 249 -13.51 5.54 -23.10
CA CYS A 249 -13.54 6.99 -23.03
C CYS A 249 -12.97 7.53 -24.34
N GLN A 250 -13.78 8.22 -25.15
CA GLN A 250 -13.34 8.87 -26.37
C GLN A 250 -12.97 10.33 -26.09
N LYS A 251 -11.86 10.78 -26.65
CA LYS A 251 -11.40 12.18 -26.56
C LYS A 251 -12.44 13.14 -27.15
N THR A 252 -12.77 14.21 -26.43
CA THR A 252 -13.76 15.22 -26.86
C THR A 252 -13.14 16.51 -27.40
N ASN A 253 -11.82 16.69 -27.21
CA ASN A 253 -11.15 17.97 -27.40
C ASN A 253 -9.92 17.79 -28.30
N ASP A 254 -10.02 18.20 -29.56
CA ASP A 254 -8.97 18.01 -30.59
C ASP A 254 -7.71 18.84 -30.32
N ASP A 255 -7.80 19.92 -29.52
CA ASP A 255 -6.71 20.87 -29.26
C ASP A 255 -5.48 20.26 -28.55
N ASN A 256 -5.61 19.07 -27.95
CA ASN A 256 -4.52 18.37 -27.26
C ASN A 256 -4.00 17.19 -28.11
N GLU A 257 -3.21 17.47 -29.15
CA GLU A 257 -2.69 16.45 -30.10
C GLU A 257 -1.96 15.27 -29.41
N ASP A 258 -1.33 15.49 -28.25
CA ASP A 258 -0.57 14.48 -27.50
C ASP A 258 -1.46 13.52 -26.65
N ALA A 259 -2.74 13.84 -26.45
CA ALA A 259 -3.65 13.00 -25.67
C ALA A 259 -4.17 11.80 -26.48
N PRO A 260 -4.18 10.57 -25.91
CA PRO A 260 -4.72 9.37 -26.57
C PRO A 260 -6.16 9.55 -27.07
N GLU A 261 -6.49 8.96 -28.21
CA GLU A 261 -7.84 9.04 -28.79
C GLU A 261 -8.89 8.30 -27.94
N HIS A 262 -8.45 7.19 -27.32
CA HIS A 262 -9.28 6.30 -26.50
C HIS A 262 -8.54 5.93 -25.21
N LEU A 263 -9.27 5.94 -24.09
CA LEU A 263 -8.84 5.45 -22.79
C LEU A 263 -9.84 4.43 -22.22
N PRO A 264 -9.42 3.52 -21.32
CA PRO A 264 -10.37 2.67 -20.59
C PRO A 264 -11.20 3.50 -19.60
N ARG A 265 -12.47 3.13 -19.38
CA ARG A 265 -13.29 3.74 -18.32
C ARG A 265 -12.82 3.29 -16.94
N TYR A 266 -12.81 4.18 -15.95
CA TYR A 266 -12.55 3.83 -14.55
C TYR A 266 -13.85 3.62 -13.77
N ARG A 267 -13.81 2.91 -12.63
CA ARG A 267 -14.94 2.83 -11.68
C ARG A 267 -15.01 4.12 -10.84
N ALA A 268 -16.18 4.71 -10.76
CA ALA A 268 -16.47 5.88 -9.94
C ALA A 268 -16.47 5.53 -8.44
N CYS A 269 -16.22 6.52 -7.59
CA CYS A 269 -16.20 6.30 -6.14
C CYS A 269 -17.61 6.08 -5.58
N SER A 270 -17.78 5.09 -4.72
CA SER A 270 -19.06 4.73 -4.08
C SER A 270 -19.19 5.21 -2.62
N LEU A 271 -18.28 6.06 -2.14
CA LEU A 271 -18.37 6.61 -0.78
C LEU A 271 -19.53 7.61 -0.67
N PRO A 272 -20.21 7.70 0.49
CA PRO A 272 -21.19 8.75 0.73
C PRO A 272 -20.49 10.11 0.88
N TRP A 273 -21.20 11.20 0.54
CA TRP A 273 -20.69 12.57 0.64
C TRP A 273 -20.16 12.94 2.03
N ASP A 274 -20.79 12.44 3.10
CA ASP A 274 -20.36 12.64 4.48
C ASP A 274 -18.94 12.09 4.74
N ALA A 275 -18.52 11.02 4.05
CA ALA A 275 -17.17 10.46 4.17
C ALA A 275 -16.10 11.28 3.41
N LEU A 276 -16.50 12.03 2.38
CA LEU A 276 -15.59 12.96 1.68
C LEU A 276 -15.46 14.32 2.37
N THR A 277 -16.45 14.68 3.20
CA THR A 277 -16.43 15.94 3.98
C THR A 277 -15.94 15.76 5.41
N GLN A 278 -15.61 14.53 5.84
CA GLN A 278 -15.08 14.27 7.17
C GLN A 278 -13.54 14.34 7.22
N ILE A 279 -13.02 15.54 7.50
CA ILE A 279 -11.60 15.73 7.84
C ILE A 279 -11.36 15.48 9.34
N HIS A 280 -10.30 14.74 9.64
CA HIS A 280 -9.85 14.45 10.99
C HIS A 280 -8.53 15.16 11.31
N GLY A 281 -8.34 15.51 12.59
CA GLY A 281 -7.06 15.99 13.12
C GLY A 281 -6.24 14.85 13.75
N LEU A 282 -4.94 14.84 13.47
CA LEU A 282 -3.94 13.92 14.05
C LEU A 282 -2.84 14.72 14.77
N VAL A 283 -2.74 14.57 16.10
CA VAL A 283 -1.63 15.16 16.87
C VAL A 283 -0.34 14.39 16.59
N ILE A 284 0.68 15.08 16.07
CA ILE A 284 1.96 14.47 15.70
C ILE A 284 2.84 14.19 16.92
N ASP A 285 2.96 15.15 17.83
CA ASP A 285 3.74 15.01 19.07
C ASP A 285 2.84 14.63 20.25
N SER A 286 2.93 13.38 20.72
CA SER A 286 2.16 12.91 21.87
C SER A 286 2.59 13.49 23.23
N THR A 287 3.70 14.23 23.31
CA THR A 287 4.15 14.85 24.56
C THR A 287 3.36 16.12 24.92
N THR A 288 2.67 16.71 23.94
CA THR A 288 1.83 17.90 24.11
C THR A 288 0.40 17.61 23.65
N PRO A 289 -0.62 17.65 24.54
CA PRO A 289 -2.02 17.44 24.16
C PRO A 289 -2.51 18.45 23.11
N ASP A 290 -1.98 19.67 23.16
CA ASP A 290 -2.22 20.76 22.20
C ASP A 290 -1.12 20.83 21.11
N GLY A 291 -0.43 19.72 20.85
CA GLY A 291 0.67 19.65 19.89
C GLY A 291 0.22 19.86 18.43
N PRO A 292 1.19 19.98 17.49
CA PRO A 292 0.88 20.26 16.08
C PRO A 292 0.02 19.17 15.44
N VAL A 293 -1.00 19.59 14.69
CA VAL A 293 -2.04 18.71 14.15
C VAL A 293 -1.93 18.57 12.63
N ALA A 294 -1.82 17.35 12.11
CA ALA A 294 -1.99 17.09 10.68
C ALA A 294 -3.47 16.81 10.34
N ALA A 295 -3.94 17.29 9.19
CA ALA A 295 -5.26 16.96 8.66
C ALA A 295 -5.21 15.65 7.84
N TYR A 296 -6.27 14.82 7.90
CA TYR A 296 -6.41 13.62 7.06
C TYR A 296 -7.87 13.24 6.82
N MET A 297 -8.14 12.60 5.68
CA MET A 297 -9.39 11.88 5.38
C MET A 297 -9.27 10.41 5.79
N SER A 298 -10.39 9.76 6.14
CA SER A 298 -10.43 8.36 6.57
C SER A 298 -11.76 7.69 6.21
N THR A 299 -11.74 6.42 5.78
CA THR A 299 -12.99 5.65 5.56
C THR A 299 -13.61 5.11 6.86
N GLY A 300 -12.83 5.06 7.94
CA GLY A 300 -13.31 4.79 9.29
C GLY A 300 -13.35 6.07 10.14
N SER A 301 -13.90 5.96 11.35
CA SER A 301 -13.76 7.02 12.36
C SER A 301 -12.28 7.37 12.66
N SER A 302 -12.05 8.45 13.40
CA SER A 302 -10.71 8.88 13.88
C SER A 302 -9.79 7.71 14.25
N LEU A 303 -8.54 7.76 13.77
CA LEU A 303 -7.50 6.73 13.91
C LEU A 303 -7.17 6.33 15.36
N ASN A 304 -7.61 7.14 16.33
CA ASN A 304 -7.51 6.87 17.76
C ASN A 304 -8.55 5.84 18.27
N HIS A 305 -9.54 5.45 17.46
CA HIS A 305 -10.47 4.38 17.79
C HIS A 305 -9.92 3.01 17.39
N VAL A 306 -10.30 1.98 18.16
CA VAL A 306 -9.91 0.60 17.88
C VAL A 306 -10.85 0.00 16.84
N HIS A 307 -10.32 -0.41 15.68
CA HIS A 307 -11.09 -1.11 14.64
C HIS A 307 -10.69 -2.58 14.59
N ASP A 308 -11.62 -3.46 14.94
CA ASP A 308 -11.35 -4.88 15.16
C ASP A 308 -11.39 -5.76 13.89
N HIS A 309 -12.03 -5.30 12.82
CA HIS A 309 -12.25 -6.02 11.56
C HIS A 309 -11.27 -5.65 10.44
N ILE A 310 -10.58 -4.51 10.57
CA ILE A 310 -9.61 -4.01 9.60
C ILE A 310 -8.37 -4.92 9.56
N LYS A 311 -7.94 -5.25 8.34
CA LYS A 311 -6.78 -6.11 8.05
C LYS A 311 -5.71 -5.39 7.23
N THR A 312 -6.11 -4.40 6.45
CA THR A 312 -5.19 -3.63 5.60
C THR A 312 -5.33 -2.14 5.94
N LEU A 313 -4.21 -1.45 6.05
CA LEU A 313 -4.14 0.01 6.10
C LEU A 313 -3.65 0.48 4.73
N PHE A 314 -4.41 1.35 4.08
CA PHE A 314 -4.01 1.97 2.82
C PHE A 314 -3.84 3.47 3.05
N VAL A 315 -2.64 4.00 2.82
CA VAL A 315 -2.33 5.43 2.90
C VAL A 315 -2.09 5.95 1.48
N VAL A 316 -2.82 6.98 1.05
CA VAL A 316 -2.65 7.61 -0.27
C VAL A 316 -2.22 9.07 -0.12
N VAL A 317 -1.09 9.42 -0.71
CA VAL A 317 -0.55 10.79 -0.73
C VAL A 317 -0.90 11.48 -2.04
N HIS A 318 -1.48 12.68 -1.95
CA HIS A 318 -1.97 13.45 -3.09
C HIS A 318 -0.89 14.00 -4.02
N GLY A 319 -1.29 14.48 -5.18
CA GLY A 319 -0.43 15.13 -6.16
C GLY A 319 -0.13 16.60 -5.83
N SER A 320 0.45 17.32 -6.79
CA SER A 320 0.72 18.77 -6.67
C SER A 320 -0.55 19.62 -6.65
N GLY A 321 -1.67 19.12 -7.18
CA GLY A 321 -2.97 19.77 -7.11
C GLY A 321 -3.57 19.86 -5.69
N ARG A 322 -3.03 19.09 -4.72
CA ARG A 322 -3.48 19.05 -3.31
C ARG A 322 -4.96 18.69 -3.12
N ASN A 323 -5.55 18.09 -4.15
CA ASN A 323 -6.86 17.47 -4.21
C ASN A 323 -6.86 16.11 -3.48
N VAL A 324 -6.83 16.18 -2.15
CA VAL A 324 -6.80 15.00 -1.27
C VAL A 324 -8.03 14.11 -1.46
N GLU A 325 -9.18 14.72 -1.76
CA GLU A 325 -10.47 14.07 -2.00
C GLU A 325 -10.46 13.17 -3.24
N ASP A 326 -9.87 13.61 -4.36
CA ASP A 326 -9.81 12.81 -5.59
C ASP A 326 -8.88 11.61 -5.42
N TYR A 327 -7.77 11.80 -4.71
CA TYR A 327 -6.83 10.72 -4.41
C TYR A 327 -7.44 9.69 -3.45
N PHE A 328 -8.22 10.16 -2.47
CA PHE A 328 -8.99 9.31 -1.57
C PHE A 328 -10.09 8.54 -2.32
N CYS A 329 -10.87 9.20 -3.18
CA CYS A 329 -11.84 8.56 -4.08
C CYS A 329 -11.20 7.51 -5.00
N SER A 330 -10.07 7.85 -5.63
CA SER A 330 -9.35 6.98 -6.57
C SER A 330 -8.78 5.74 -5.89
N ALA A 331 -8.19 5.93 -4.71
CA ALA A 331 -7.69 4.83 -3.90
C ALA A 331 -8.84 3.93 -3.40
N HIS A 332 -9.98 4.51 -3.01
CA HIS A 332 -11.16 3.76 -2.61
C HIS A 332 -11.75 2.95 -3.77
N ALA A 333 -11.95 3.54 -4.94
CA ALA A 333 -12.44 2.85 -6.14
C ALA A 333 -11.48 1.77 -6.66
N ALA A 334 -10.19 1.85 -6.30
CA ALA A 334 -9.20 0.81 -6.55
C ALA A 334 -9.20 -0.33 -5.52
N LEU A 335 -9.93 -0.24 -4.39
CA LEU A 335 -9.90 -1.28 -3.35
C LEU A 335 -10.56 -2.59 -3.81
N PRO A 336 -9.91 -3.75 -3.61
CA PRO A 336 -10.55 -5.05 -3.82
C PRO A 336 -11.48 -5.45 -2.66
N ASN A 337 -11.23 -4.95 -1.44
CA ASN A 337 -11.98 -5.28 -0.23
C ASN A 337 -12.13 -4.04 0.69
N PRO A 338 -13.05 -3.10 0.39
CA PRO A 338 -13.22 -1.88 1.18
C PRO A 338 -13.59 -2.17 2.65
N ASP A 339 -14.49 -3.11 2.91
CA ASP A 339 -14.98 -3.46 4.27
C ASP A 339 -13.90 -3.88 5.28
N THR A 340 -12.72 -4.32 4.80
CA THR A 340 -11.59 -4.72 5.67
C THR A 340 -10.37 -3.83 5.54
N THR A 341 -10.49 -2.70 4.83
CA THR A 341 -9.39 -1.78 4.55
C THR A 341 -9.67 -0.40 5.11
N LEU A 342 -8.83 0.08 6.03
CA LEU A 342 -8.86 1.47 6.46
C LEU A 342 -8.05 2.27 5.46
N LEU A 343 -8.72 3.10 4.66
CA LEU A 343 -8.08 4.03 3.75
C LEU A 343 -7.90 5.37 4.47
N ILE A 344 -6.71 5.97 4.34
CA ILE A 344 -6.33 7.25 4.90
C ILE A 344 -5.65 8.10 3.82
N ALA A 345 -6.03 9.37 3.71
CA ALA A 345 -5.32 10.34 2.89
C ALA A 345 -4.86 11.53 3.75
N PRO A 346 -3.56 11.67 4.09
CA PRO A 346 -3.06 12.87 4.75
C PRO A 346 -3.20 14.07 3.81
N TRP A 347 -3.73 15.18 4.33
CA TRP A 347 -3.83 16.44 3.63
C TRP A 347 -2.62 17.30 3.98
N LEU A 348 -1.64 17.36 3.08
CA LEU A 348 -0.39 18.09 3.26
C LEU A 348 -0.59 19.53 2.75
N MET A 349 -1.32 20.30 3.55
CA MET A 349 -1.86 21.62 3.22
C MET A 349 -0.78 22.67 2.96
N ALA A 350 -1.09 23.63 2.10
CA ALA A 350 -0.40 24.92 1.97
C ALA A 350 -1.14 26.04 2.74
N PRO A 351 -0.52 27.22 2.95
CA PRO A 351 -1.20 28.42 3.47
C PRO A 351 -2.49 28.80 2.72
N GLY A 352 -2.56 28.58 1.41
CA GLY A 352 -3.73 28.94 0.59
C GLY A 352 -4.92 27.97 0.64
N ASP A 353 -4.77 26.78 1.25
CA ASP A 353 -5.75 25.69 1.17
C ASP A 353 -6.86 25.82 2.25
N GLU A 354 -7.35 27.03 2.51
CA GLU A 354 -8.31 27.30 3.58
C GLU A 354 -9.75 26.90 3.22
N SER A 355 -10.50 26.42 4.23
CA SER A 355 -11.93 26.13 4.11
C SER A 355 -12.64 26.45 5.42
N ASP A 356 -13.68 27.30 5.33
CA ASP A 356 -14.57 27.68 6.44
C ASP A 356 -15.36 26.49 7.04
N SER A 357 -15.26 25.31 6.43
CA SER A 357 -16.06 24.12 6.80
C SER A 357 -15.45 23.28 7.92
N PHE A 358 -14.21 23.54 8.34
CA PHE A 358 -13.47 22.67 9.27
C PHE A 358 -13.09 23.39 10.57
N VAL A 359 -13.67 22.93 11.69
CA VAL A 359 -13.33 23.39 13.03
C VAL A 359 -12.26 22.48 13.63
N PHE A 360 -11.00 22.84 13.45
CA PHE A 360 -9.89 22.20 14.16
C PHE A 360 -9.71 22.84 15.55
N PRO A 361 -9.37 22.07 16.60
CA PRO A 361 -9.08 22.64 17.92
C PRO A 361 -7.79 23.49 17.94
N ASN A 362 -6.83 23.16 17.06
CA ASN A 362 -5.58 23.88 16.83
C ASN A 362 -5.39 24.10 15.31
N GLU A 363 -4.60 25.08 14.89
CA GLU A 363 -4.29 25.28 13.48
C GLU A 363 -3.58 24.04 12.88
N PRO A 364 -4.02 23.53 11.70
CA PRO A 364 -3.35 22.40 11.07
C PRO A 364 -1.95 22.75 10.56
N LEU A 365 -1.08 21.74 10.45
CA LEU A 365 0.25 21.85 9.86
C LEU A 365 0.17 22.28 8.39
N ARG A 366 1.00 23.25 8.01
CA ARG A 366 1.07 23.77 6.63
C ARG A 366 2.49 23.79 6.11
N TRP A 367 2.68 23.48 4.84
CA TRP A 367 3.99 23.52 4.17
C TRP A 367 4.07 24.64 3.15
N ALA A 368 5.27 25.17 2.93
CA ALA A 368 5.48 26.28 2.04
C ALA A 368 5.11 25.89 0.59
N GLU A 369 4.24 26.68 -0.04
CA GLU A 369 3.90 26.47 -1.45
C GLU A 369 5.08 26.87 -2.35
N TYR A 370 5.83 27.89 -1.94
CA TYR A 370 7.05 28.41 -2.55
C TYR A 370 8.06 28.73 -1.45
N GLY A 371 9.35 28.60 -1.72
CA GLY A 371 10.39 29.15 -0.85
C GLY A 371 11.65 29.58 -1.61
N PRO A 372 12.47 30.48 -1.03
CA PRO A 372 13.68 30.99 -1.67
C PRO A 372 14.95 30.36 -1.08
N VAL A 373 15.75 29.66 -1.91
CA VAL A 373 17.23 29.62 -1.80
C VAL A 373 17.81 29.48 -3.21
N HIS A 374 18.79 30.34 -3.54
CA HIS A 374 19.44 30.53 -4.85
C HIS A 374 18.56 31.08 -6.00
N ASP A 375 19.13 32.07 -6.71
CA ASP A 375 18.41 33.07 -7.49
C ASP A 375 17.69 32.57 -8.78
N ASP A 376 17.79 31.29 -9.12
CA ASP A 376 17.36 30.76 -10.43
C ASP A 376 16.39 29.54 -10.40
N VAL A 377 16.15 28.88 -9.25
CA VAL A 377 15.28 27.66 -9.19
C VAL A 377 14.34 27.67 -7.98
N PRO A 378 13.05 28.06 -8.14
CA PRO A 378 12.08 27.96 -7.05
C PRO A 378 11.65 26.51 -6.79
N PHE A 379 11.73 26.07 -5.53
CA PHE A 379 11.08 24.83 -5.11
C PHE A 379 9.61 25.05 -4.78
N PHE A 380 8.76 24.12 -5.24
CA PHE A 380 7.30 24.18 -5.06
C PHE A 380 6.84 23.08 -4.09
N HIS A 381 5.87 23.38 -3.24
CA HIS A 381 5.19 22.44 -2.33
C HIS A 381 6.17 21.64 -1.45
N THR A 382 6.78 22.29 -0.45
CA THR A 382 7.90 21.70 0.31
C THR A 382 7.60 20.39 1.03
N TRP A 383 6.32 20.08 1.28
CA TRP A 383 5.88 18.81 1.86
C TRP A 383 6.37 17.58 1.07
N ARG A 384 6.55 17.64 -0.26
CA ARG A 384 6.96 16.45 -1.04
C ARG A 384 8.42 16.04 -0.83
N TYR A 385 9.21 16.90 -0.19
CA TYR A 385 10.64 16.72 0.08
C TYR A 385 10.96 16.40 1.54
N GLY A 386 9.95 16.32 2.41
CA GLY A 386 10.16 16.07 3.85
C GLY A 386 10.55 17.31 4.65
N ALA A 387 10.39 18.51 4.09
CA ALA A 387 10.64 19.75 4.82
C ALA A 387 9.70 19.91 6.01
N ASP A 388 10.11 20.73 6.98
CA ASP A 388 9.28 21.10 8.11
C ASP A 388 8.14 22.03 7.67
N ALA A 389 7.04 22.00 8.42
CA ALA A 389 5.92 22.90 8.25
C ALA A 389 6.31 24.37 8.56
N THR A 390 5.64 25.33 7.93
CA THR A 390 5.88 26.76 8.15
C THR A 390 5.42 27.24 9.53
N ASN A 391 4.52 26.49 10.19
CA ASN A 391 3.97 26.80 11.51
C ASN A 391 4.46 25.87 12.63
N ALA A 392 5.26 24.84 12.35
CA ALA A 392 5.88 23.98 13.37
C ALA A 392 7.11 23.21 12.82
N PRO A 393 8.11 22.87 13.66
CA PRO A 393 9.26 22.04 13.26
C PRO A 393 8.86 20.56 13.11
N VAL A 394 7.97 20.28 12.17
CA VAL A 394 7.39 18.96 11.91
C VAL A 394 7.47 18.67 10.42
N SER A 395 8.29 17.69 10.06
CA SER A 395 8.40 17.17 8.70
C SER A 395 7.10 16.51 8.24
N SER A 396 6.76 16.70 6.96
CA SER A 396 5.67 15.96 6.30
C SER A 396 5.88 14.43 6.31
N TYR A 397 7.13 13.95 6.36
CA TYR A 397 7.45 12.52 6.50
C TYR A 397 7.11 11.98 7.89
N ALA A 398 7.23 12.81 8.94
CA ALA A 398 6.82 12.45 10.28
C ALA A 398 5.29 12.26 10.41
N VAL A 399 4.49 12.91 9.55
CA VAL A 399 3.03 12.72 9.50
C VAL A 399 2.68 11.28 9.12
N VAL A 400 3.29 10.74 8.06
CA VAL A 400 3.02 9.37 7.61
C VAL A 400 3.59 8.35 8.60
N ASP A 401 4.79 8.58 9.14
CA ASP A 401 5.32 7.76 10.24
C ASP A 401 4.32 7.69 11.41
N ARG A 402 3.77 8.83 11.84
CA ARG A 402 2.80 8.90 12.94
C ARG A 402 1.49 8.16 12.62
N ILE A 403 0.98 8.29 11.39
CA ILE A 403 -0.21 7.54 10.93
C ILE A 403 0.03 6.04 11.10
N LEU A 404 1.18 5.52 10.62
CA LEU A 404 1.50 4.10 10.73
C LEU A 404 1.63 3.64 12.18
N GLU A 405 2.25 4.45 13.04
CA GLU A 405 2.48 4.11 14.44
C GLU A 405 1.20 4.10 15.29
N ILE A 406 0.25 5.00 15.04
CA ILE A 406 -1.07 4.94 15.69
C ILE A 406 -1.90 3.79 15.09
N ALA A 407 -1.92 3.65 13.77
CA ALA A 407 -2.69 2.58 13.12
C ALA A 407 -2.26 1.18 13.61
N THR A 408 -0.96 0.91 13.71
CA THR A 408 -0.45 -0.37 14.24
C THR A 408 -0.76 -0.61 15.72
N ALA A 409 -1.01 0.45 16.50
CA ALA A 409 -1.49 0.33 17.88
C ALA A 409 -3.02 0.16 17.97
N SER A 410 -3.79 0.83 17.10
CA SER A 410 -5.26 0.85 17.08
C SER A 410 -5.90 -0.33 16.32
N LEU A 411 -5.16 -1.02 15.44
CA LEU A 411 -5.69 -2.04 14.52
C LEU A 411 -5.18 -3.45 14.89
N PRO A 412 -5.80 -4.16 15.86
CA PRO A 412 -5.28 -5.43 16.40
C PRO A 412 -5.29 -6.62 15.42
N ARG A 413 -5.88 -6.46 14.24
CA ARG A 413 -5.89 -7.49 13.17
C ARG A 413 -5.17 -7.05 11.89
N LEU A 414 -4.44 -5.93 11.93
CA LEU A 414 -3.65 -5.43 10.81
C LEU A 414 -2.62 -6.48 10.35
N ARG A 415 -2.58 -6.71 9.04
CA ARG A 415 -1.69 -7.68 8.37
C ARG A 415 -0.78 -7.02 7.36
N GLU A 416 -1.24 -5.93 6.75
CA GLU A 416 -0.59 -5.29 5.61
C GLU A 416 -0.79 -3.78 5.66
N ILE A 417 0.26 -3.05 5.30
CA ILE A 417 0.27 -1.60 5.17
C ILE A 417 0.70 -1.28 3.74
N ILE A 418 -0.11 -0.52 3.01
CA ILE A 418 0.19 -0.02 1.68
C ILE A 418 0.30 1.51 1.78
N VAL A 419 1.40 2.09 1.34
CA VAL A 419 1.58 3.54 1.21
C VAL A 419 1.80 3.85 -0.27
N THR A 420 0.91 4.61 -0.90
CA THR A 420 1.06 5.02 -2.30
C THR A 420 1.09 6.53 -2.43
N GLY A 421 1.66 7.01 -3.54
CA GLY A 421 1.44 8.36 -4.00
C GLY A 421 1.72 8.48 -5.49
N HIS A 422 1.00 9.38 -6.16
CA HIS A 422 1.14 9.65 -7.58
C HIS A 422 1.70 11.06 -7.82
N SER A 423 2.56 11.23 -8.83
CA SER A 423 3.16 12.53 -9.20
C SER A 423 3.99 13.16 -8.07
N ALA A 424 3.57 14.27 -7.47
CA ALA A 424 4.21 14.81 -6.26
C ALA A 424 4.09 13.88 -5.04
N GLY A 425 3.02 13.09 -4.95
CA GLY A 425 2.87 12.04 -3.94
C GLY A 425 3.82 10.86 -4.18
N GLY A 426 4.14 10.54 -5.45
CA GLY A 426 5.11 9.48 -5.77
C GLY A 426 6.54 9.89 -5.40
N GLN A 427 6.87 11.15 -5.66
CA GLN A 427 8.08 11.81 -5.17
C GLN A 427 8.20 11.73 -3.64
N PHE A 428 7.12 12.08 -2.92
CA PHE A 428 7.04 11.93 -1.46
C PHE A 428 7.28 10.47 -1.04
N ALA A 429 6.56 9.51 -1.63
CA ALA A 429 6.62 8.11 -1.25
C ALA A 429 8.01 7.50 -1.45
N GLN A 430 8.70 7.83 -2.55
CA GLN A 430 10.05 7.35 -2.86
C GLN A 430 11.08 7.83 -1.83
N ARG A 431 11.02 9.11 -1.46
CA ARG A 431 11.94 9.77 -0.51
C ARG A 431 11.62 9.45 0.95
N TRP A 432 10.33 9.33 1.30
CA TRP A 432 9.88 8.81 2.60
C TRP A 432 10.35 7.36 2.80
N ALA A 433 10.21 6.47 1.81
CA ALA A 433 10.69 5.09 1.91
C ALA A 433 12.23 4.97 2.03
N LEU A 434 12.96 5.92 1.43
CA LEU A 434 14.41 6.07 1.63
C LEU A 434 14.76 6.44 3.08
N LEU A 435 14.02 7.36 3.70
CA LEU A 435 14.38 8.00 4.97
C LEU A 435 13.71 7.43 6.22
N SER A 436 12.49 6.89 6.13
CA SER A 436 11.67 6.57 7.31
C SER A 436 12.33 5.61 8.30
N ASN A 437 12.54 6.11 9.53
CA ASN A 437 13.07 5.33 10.65
C ASN A 437 11.98 4.70 11.53
N SER A 438 10.69 4.84 11.16
CA SER A 438 9.57 4.33 11.96
C SER A 438 9.75 2.85 12.31
N HIS A 439 9.42 2.52 13.55
CA HIS A 439 9.55 1.17 14.06
C HIS A 439 8.57 0.18 13.41
N VAL A 440 7.52 0.68 12.75
CA VAL A 440 6.51 -0.12 12.03
C VAL A 440 7.13 -1.01 10.96
N TRP A 441 8.14 -0.52 10.25
CA TRP A 441 8.89 -1.27 9.25
C TRP A 441 9.59 -2.53 9.78
N LYS A 442 9.72 -2.69 11.10
CA LYS A 442 10.30 -3.86 11.78
C LYS A 442 9.25 -4.81 12.34
N THR A 443 7.97 -4.41 12.34
CA THR A 443 6.87 -5.13 12.99
C THR A 443 5.75 -5.54 12.04
N HIS A 444 5.55 -4.80 10.94
CA HIS A 444 4.52 -5.04 9.94
C HIS A 444 5.10 -4.95 8.52
N PRO A 445 4.58 -5.72 7.54
CA PRO A 445 4.95 -5.53 6.15
C PRO A 445 4.36 -4.21 5.64
N VAL A 446 5.24 -3.32 5.22
CA VAL A 446 4.90 -2.04 4.61
C VAL A 446 5.33 -2.09 3.14
N ARG A 447 4.35 -2.07 2.24
CA ARG A 447 4.56 -1.90 0.80
C ARG A 447 4.47 -0.42 0.45
N VAL A 448 5.36 0.05 -0.41
CA VAL A 448 5.32 1.40 -0.97
C VAL A 448 5.15 1.36 -2.48
N VAL A 449 4.13 2.05 -3.00
CA VAL A 449 3.91 2.20 -4.43
C VAL A 449 4.24 3.63 -4.86
N VAL A 450 5.24 3.75 -5.74
CA VAL A 450 5.74 5.01 -6.26
C VAL A 450 5.20 5.18 -7.68
N ALA A 451 4.14 5.97 -7.83
CA ALA A 451 3.43 6.15 -9.09
C ALA A 451 3.83 7.45 -9.82
N ASN A 452 4.21 7.35 -11.10
CA ASN A 452 4.50 8.48 -12.01
C ASN A 452 5.21 9.71 -11.38
N PRO A 453 6.29 9.57 -10.59
CA PRO A 453 6.93 10.74 -9.98
C PRO A 453 7.58 11.63 -11.06
N ARG A 454 7.58 12.95 -10.85
CA ARG A 454 8.28 13.92 -11.72
C ARG A 454 9.80 13.65 -11.74
N SER A 455 10.36 13.36 -10.57
CA SER A 455 11.78 13.24 -10.28
C SER A 455 12.02 12.12 -9.26
N PHE A 456 13.22 11.53 -9.26
CA PHE A 456 13.66 10.51 -8.30
C PHE A 456 14.88 11.00 -7.52
N CYS A 457 15.01 10.65 -6.25
CA CYS A 457 16.26 10.78 -5.53
C CYS A 457 17.19 9.60 -5.90
N PHE A 458 18.21 9.88 -6.73
CA PHE A 458 19.21 8.90 -7.17
C PHE A 458 20.20 8.55 -6.04
N LEU A 459 20.58 7.28 -5.95
CA LEU A 459 21.49 6.78 -4.90
C LEU A 459 22.98 6.91 -5.27
N SER A 460 23.28 7.59 -6.38
CA SER A 460 24.64 7.86 -6.86
C SER A 460 24.65 9.14 -7.69
N ALA A 461 25.82 9.80 -7.80
CA ALA A 461 26.00 10.96 -8.67
C ALA A 461 25.94 10.64 -10.18
N GLU A 462 26.09 9.37 -10.59
CA GLU A 462 26.01 9.00 -12.01
C GLU A 462 24.59 9.20 -12.58
N ARG A 463 24.53 9.64 -13.83
CA ARG A 463 23.32 9.73 -14.66
C ARG A 463 23.57 9.02 -16.00
N LEU A 464 22.50 8.53 -16.64
CA LEU A 464 22.58 7.85 -17.94
C LEU A 464 22.45 8.88 -19.07
N ILE A 465 23.58 9.37 -19.58
CA ILE A 465 23.62 10.38 -20.64
C ILE A 465 24.11 9.72 -21.93
N ASN A 466 23.37 9.87 -23.03
CA ASN A 466 23.71 9.27 -24.33
C ASN A 466 24.03 7.76 -24.24
N GLY A 467 23.27 7.02 -23.41
CA GLY A 467 23.47 5.58 -23.17
C GLY A 467 24.69 5.22 -22.32
N THR A 468 25.41 6.20 -21.77
CA THR A 468 26.62 5.98 -20.95
C THR A 468 26.43 6.53 -19.54
N TRP A 469 26.82 5.76 -18.52
CA TRP A 469 26.82 6.25 -17.15
C TRP A 469 28.02 7.17 -16.93
N GLN A 470 27.74 8.42 -16.55
CA GLN A 470 28.75 9.42 -16.22
C GLN A 470 28.24 10.36 -15.13
N ILE A 471 29.15 11.06 -14.47
CA ILE A 471 28.83 12.14 -13.52
C ILE A 471 28.65 13.43 -14.33
N PRO A 472 27.46 14.07 -14.33
CA PRO A 472 27.25 15.37 -14.96
C PRO A 472 28.20 16.45 -14.40
N ASN A 473 28.50 17.45 -15.23
CA ASN A 473 29.21 18.64 -14.79
C ASN A 473 28.26 19.55 -14.00
N GLU A 474 28.63 19.92 -12.78
CA GLU A 474 27.81 20.77 -11.90
C GLU A 474 27.68 22.21 -12.41
N GLU A 475 28.58 22.67 -13.29
CA GLU A 475 28.43 23.97 -13.96
C GLU A 475 27.30 23.98 -15.00
N ASP A 476 27.03 22.85 -15.66
CA ASP A 476 26.01 22.73 -16.71
C ASP A 476 24.60 22.50 -16.14
N CYS A 477 24.52 21.91 -14.94
CA CYS A 477 23.28 21.76 -14.19
C CYS A 477 23.57 21.72 -12.68
N PRO A 478 23.54 22.88 -12.00
CA PRO A 478 23.76 22.97 -10.56
C PRO A 478 22.77 22.12 -9.76
N VAL A 479 23.15 21.75 -8.53
CA VAL A 479 22.33 21.04 -7.53
C VAL A 479 21.75 19.67 -7.96
N TYR A 480 22.05 19.14 -9.15
CA TYR A 480 21.42 17.92 -9.73
C TYR A 480 21.58 16.63 -8.91
N ASN A 481 22.48 16.63 -7.93
CA ASN A 481 22.74 15.52 -7.02
C ASN A 481 22.50 15.87 -5.55
N GLU A 482 22.06 17.09 -5.24
CA GLU A 482 21.60 17.47 -3.91
C GLU A 482 20.25 16.82 -3.58
N TRP A 483 19.73 17.07 -2.38
CA TRP A 483 18.41 16.59 -2.00
C TRP A 483 17.32 17.06 -3.00
N GLU A 484 16.18 16.35 -3.04
CA GLU A 484 15.34 16.15 -4.24
C GLU A 484 15.92 15.11 -5.22
N TRP A 485 17.02 15.39 -5.91
CA TRP A 485 17.48 14.57 -7.05
C TRP A 485 18.56 13.53 -6.72
N GLY A 486 19.22 13.63 -5.58
CA GLY A 486 20.27 12.73 -5.13
C GLY A 486 20.52 12.74 -3.62
N LEU A 487 21.63 12.12 -3.21
CA LEU A 487 22.12 12.03 -1.82
C LEU A 487 23.49 12.72 -1.64
N GLY A 488 23.83 13.64 -2.54
CA GLY A 488 25.03 14.47 -2.45
C GLY A 488 24.94 15.52 -1.34
N PRO A 489 26.09 16.09 -0.92
CA PRO A 489 26.11 17.23 -0.02
C PRO A 489 25.53 18.47 -0.71
N GLY A 490 24.81 19.30 0.05
CA GLY A 490 24.13 20.48 -0.48
C GLY A 490 23.14 21.08 0.49
N ASP A 491 22.74 22.33 0.26
CA ASP A 491 21.81 23.11 1.07
C ASP A 491 20.61 23.66 0.29
N TRP A 492 20.37 23.20 -0.96
CA TRP A 492 19.21 23.55 -1.80
C TRP A 492 17.87 23.57 -1.06
N LEU A 493 17.63 22.60 -0.15
CA LEU A 493 16.49 22.61 0.76
C LEU A 493 16.85 22.04 2.14
N SER A 494 16.83 22.91 3.15
CA SER A 494 16.94 22.52 4.55
C SER A 494 15.86 21.50 4.92
N THR A 495 16.29 20.28 5.28
CA THR A 495 15.41 19.14 5.55
C THR A 495 15.89 18.39 6.80
N PRO A 496 15.63 18.90 8.02
CA PRO A 496 16.20 18.33 9.25
C PRO A 496 15.90 16.83 9.45
N TYR A 497 14.72 16.38 9.01
CA TYR A 497 14.34 14.96 9.04
C TYR A 497 15.28 14.08 8.20
N LYS A 498 15.75 14.55 7.03
CA LYS A 498 16.74 13.84 6.19
C LYS A 498 18.04 13.68 6.93
N ASP A 499 18.55 14.78 7.48
CA ASP A 499 19.86 14.80 8.12
C ASP A 499 19.88 13.91 9.37
N GLN A 500 18.85 14.03 10.22
CA GLN A 500 18.65 13.12 11.35
C GLN A 500 18.51 11.66 10.92
N ALA A 501 17.73 11.37 9.86
CA ALA A 501 17.53 10.00 9.39
C ALA A 501 18.81 9.37 8.81
N ILE A 502 19.69 10.17 8.20
CA ILE A 502 21.02 9.76 7.72
C ILE A 502 21.95 9.50 8.91
N ASP A 503 21.99 10.40 9.90
CA ASP A 503 22.85 10.27 11.08
C ASP A 503 22.45 9.09 11.96
N ASP A 504 21.14 8.87 12.18
CA ASP A 504 20.56 7.77 12.96
C ASP A 504 21.04 6.38 12.48
N VAL A 505 21.21 6.21 11.16
CA VAL A 505 21.66 4.93 10.58
C VAL A 505 23.19 4.82 10.47
N GLY A 506 23.93 5.92 10.65
CA GLY A 506 25.38 5.96 10.50
C GLY A 506 25.88 6.40 9.11
N GLY A 507 25.07 7.14 8.35
CA GLY A 507 25.48 7.80 7.10
C GLY A 507 24.77 7.31 5.84
N VAL A 508 25.01 8.00 4.73
CA VAL A 508 24.37 7.78 3.41
C VAL A 508 24.53 6.33 2.92
N ASP A 509 25.69 5.70 3.13
CA ASP A 509 25.91 4.30 2.77
C ASP A 509 24.91 3.32 3.43
N GLU A 510 24.44 3.63 4.63
CA GLU A 510 23.45 2.81 5.35
C GLU A 510 22.02 3.06 4.84
N ILE A 511 21.70 4.27 4.35
CA ILE A 511 20.48 4.54 3.56
C ILE A 511 20.48 3.71 2.27
N ILE A 512 21.60 3.70 1.55
CA ILE A 512 21.75 2.92 0.32
C ILE A 512 21.68 1.41 0.63
N ARG A 513 22.29 0.95 1.72
CA ARG A 513 22.29 -0.48 2.10
C ARG A 513 20.92 -1.00 2.54
N ARG A 514 20.09 -0.17 3.20
CA ARG A 514 18.75 -0.57 3.65
C ARG A 514 17.70 -0.52 2.54
N TYR A 515 17.88 0.28 1.50
CA TYR A 515 16.83 0.49 0.49
C TYR A 515 16.31 -0.83 -0.13
N PRO A 516 17.17 -1.80 -0.54
CA PRO A 516 16.73 -3.09 -1.07
C PRO A 516 15.94 -3.99 -0.11
N SER A 517 15.84 -3.67 1.18
CA SER A 517 15.04 -4.44 2.15
C SER A 517 13.63 -3.88 2.34
N ARG A 518 13.25 -2.83 1.61
CA ARG A 518 11.90 -2.26 1.57
C ARG A 518 11.10 -2.92 0.43
N ASP A 519 9.83 -3.26 0.65
CA ASP A 519 8.93 -3.64 -0.46
C ASP A 519 8.49 -2.38 -1.20
N ILE A 520 9.26 -1.98 -2.21
CA ILE A 520 8.95 -0.83 -3.06
C ILE A 520 8.61 -1.33 -4.47
N VAL A 521 7.51 -0.78 -5.00
CA VAL A 521 7.01 -1.03 -6.34
C VAL A 521 6.91 0.29 -7.07
N TYR A 522 7.55 0.40 -8.23
CA TYR A 522 7.43 1.54 -9.13
C TYR A 522 6.32 1.28 -10.14
N LEU A 523 5.44 2.25 -10.31
CA LEU A 523 4.31 2.17 -11.23
C LEU A 523 4.38 3.35 -12.20
N ALA A 524 4.43 3.05 -13.50
CA ALA A 524 4.50 4.06 -14.55
C ALA A 524 3.35 3.89 -15.55
N GLY A 525 2.77 4.99 -16.03
CA GLY A 525 1.92 4.98 -17.20
C GLY A 525 2.76 4.82 -18.48
N GLU A 526 2.31 3.99 -19.42
CA GLU A 526 2.95 3.85 -20.73
C GLU A 526 2.90 5.16 -21.55
N GLN A 527 1.83 5.94 -21.40
CA GLN A 527 1.61 7.22 -22.07
C GLN A 527 1.98 8.44 -21.21
N ASP A 528 2.68 8.24 -20.08
CA ASP A 528 3.29 9.34 -19.31
C ASP A 528 4.62 9.81 -19.95
N ILE A 529 4.47 10.31 -21.19
CA ILE A 529 5.54 10.64 -22.12
C ILE A 529 5.67 12.14 -22.41
N ILE A 530 4.81 12.98 -21.82
CA ILE A 530 4.87 14.44 -21.94
C ILE A 530 6.15 14.97 -21.26
N PRO A 531 7.03 15.68 -21.99
CA PRO A 531 8.23 16.27 -21.40
C PRO A 531 7.90 17.34 -20.36
N ASN A 532 8.60 17.31 -19.22
CA ASN A 532 8.43 18.29 -18.15
C ASN A 532 9.71 18.45 -17.32
N GLY A 533 9.75 19.47 -16.45
CA GLY A 533 10.82 19.63 -15.47
C GLY A 533 12.05 20.42 -15.95
N ASP A 534 13.00 20.58 -15.03
CA ASP A 534 14.22 21.38 -15.13
C ASP A 534 15.44 20.53 -15.56
N CYS A 535 16.65 21.10 -15.59
CA CYS A 535 17.84 20.36 -16.06
C CYS A 535 18.12 19.12 -15.21
N GLN A 536 17.85 19.20 -13.91
CA GLN A 536 18.07 18.13 -12.93
C GLN A 536 17.14 16.94 -13.22
N ASP A 537 15.89 17.22 -13.59
CA ASP A 537 14.94 16.22 -14.08
C ASP A 537 15.32 15.65 -15.46
N GLN A 538 15.73 16.51 -16.39
CA GLN A 538 16.11 16.10 -17.75
C GLN A 538 17.33 15.15 -17.74
N LEU A 539 18.26 15.33 -16.79
CA LEU A 539 19.36 14.40 -16.53
C LEU A 539 18.90 12.99 -16.08
N GLN A 540 17.67 12.85 -15.60
CA GLN A 540 17.06 11.55 -15.30
C GLN A 540 16.31 10.97 -16.52
N GLY A 541 15.92 11.79 -17.49
CA GLY A 541 15.16 11.40 -18.67
C GLY A 541 14.20 12.50 -19.14
N ALA A 542 13.78 12.43 -20.42
CA ALA A 542 12.92 13.45 -21.03
C ALA A 542 11.53 13.58 -20.38
N PHE A 543 10.96 12.45 -19.97
CA PHE A 543 9.59 12.32 -19.44
C PHE A 543 9.50 11.21 -18.40
N ARG A 544 8.43 11.20 -17.58
CA ARG A 544 8.34 10.42 -16.33
C ARG A 544 8.50 8.91 -16.55
N ARG A 545 7.92 8.34 -17.63
CA ARG A 545 8.10 6.92 -17.99
C ARG A 545 9.57 6.51 -18.12
N VAL A 546 10.39 7.33 -18.79
CA VAL A 546 11.84 7.10 -18.98
C VAL A 546 12.63 7.40 -17.72
N ARG A 547 12.25 8.41 -16.91
CA ARG A 547 12.89 8.64 -15.61
C ARG A 547 12.76 7.42 -14.70
N SER A 548 11.58 6.80 -14.67
CA SER A 548 11.35 5.55 -13.95
C SER A 548 12.24 4.40 -14.47
N GLU A 549 12.41 4.29 -15.78
CA GLU A 549 13.26 3.28 -16.42
C GLU A 549 14.76 3.49 -16.08
N ASN A 550 15.25 4.72 -16.24
CA ASN A 550 16.63 5.09 -15.93
C ASN A 550 16.95 5.00 -14.43
N PHE A 551 16.01 5.37 -13.56
CA PHE A 551 16.16 5.20 -12.12
C PHE A 551 16.27 3.72 -11.74
N MET A 552 15.41 2.84 -12.27
CA MET A 552 15.54 1.39 -12.05
C MET A 552 16.89 0.85 -12.56
N ALA A 553 17.34 1.27 -13.73
CA ALA A 553 18.67 0.92 -14.25
C ALA A 553 19.81 1.41 -13.34
N SER A 554 19.65 2.54 -12.65
CA SER A 554 20.61 3.02 -11.64
C SER A 554 20.68 2.11 -10.41
N LEU A 555 19.52 1.62 -9.93
CA LEU A 555 19.48 0.67 -8.82
C LEU A 555 20.12 -0.66 -9.21
N GLU A 556 19.81 -1.20 -10.39
CA GLU A 556 20.45 -2.42 -10.90
C GLU A 556 21.96 -2.26 -11.06
N ARG A 557 22.43 -1.09 -11.47
CA ARG A 557 23.86 -0.76 -11.53
C ARG A 557 24.51 -0.75 -10.14
N ILE A 558 23.88 -0.14 -9.14
CA ILE A 558 24.41 0.00 -7.78
C ILE A 558 24.43 -1.34 -7.03
N TYR A 559 23.36 -2.13 -7.14
CA TYR A 559 23.22 -3.40 -6.39
C TYR A 559 23.61 -4.64 -7.19
N HIS A 560 23.91 -4.50 -8.48
CA HIS A 560 24.21 -5.58 -9.43
C HIS A 560 23.10 -6.66 -9.54
N ARG A 561 21.86 -6.27 -9.21
CA ARG A 561 20.63 -7.09 -9.30
C ARG A 561 19.39 -6.17 -9.27
N PRO A 562 18.24 -6.62 -9.80
CA PRO A 562 16.96 -6.00 -9.48
C PRO A 562 16.70 -6.07 -7.98
N VAL A 563 16.31 -4.93 -7.38
CA VAL A 563 16.01 -4.80 -5.94
C VAL A 563 14.55 -4.42 -5.65
N HIS A 564 13.88 -3.80 -6.61
CA HIS A 564 12.49 -3.36 -6.52
C HIS A 564 11.73 -3.78 -7.77
N ARG A 565 10.41 -3.84 -7.68
CA ARG A 565 9.54 -4.17 -8.82
C ARG A 565 9.21 -2.91 -9.60
N ARG A 566 9.03 -3.02 -10.92
CA ARG A 566 8.48 -1.95 -11.76
C ARG A 566 7.41 -2.53 -12.69
N TYR A 567 6.25 -1.89 -12.69
CA TYR A 567 5.16 -2.16 -13.61
C TYR A 567 4.91 -0.95 -14.51
N VAL A 568 4.47 -1.20 -15.74
CA VAL A 568 4.12 -0.18 -16.72
C VAL A 568 2.70 -0.45 -17.20
N ALA A 569 1.74 0.38 -16.80
CA ALA A 569 0.34 0.20 -17.15
C ALA A 569 0.12 0.65 -18.60
N SER A 570 -0.34 -0.28 -19.45
CA SER A 570 -0.41 -0.06 -20.89
C SER A 570 -1.52 0.93 -21.27
N GLY A 571 -1.23 1.83 -22.21
CA GLY A 571 -2.16 2.88 -22.66
C GLY A 571 -2.44 4.02 -21.66
N ILE A 572 -1.92 3.98 -20.43
CA ILE A 572 -2.31 4.93 -19.38
C ILE A 572 -1.41 6.19 -19.35
N PRO A 573 -1.99 7.41 -19.30
CA PRO A 573 -1.25 8.67 -19.22
C PRO A 573 -0.92 9.05 -17.75
N HIS A 574 -0.77 10.34 -17.46
CA HIS A 574 -0.47 10.87 -16.12
C HIS A 574 -1.70 10.95 -15.19
N ASP A 575 -2.50 9.89 -15.15
CA ASP A 575 -3.79 9.80 -14.42
C ASP A 575 -3.70 8.79 -13.27
N HIS A 576 -4.00 9.19 -12.03
CA HIS A 576 -3.92 8.29 -10.86
C HIS A 576 -5.06 7.28 -10.78
N THR A 577 -6.25 7.64 -11.25
CA THR A 577 -7.46 6.82 -11.17
C THR A 577 -7.33 5.61 -12.08
N LEU A 578 -7.00 5.87 -13.35
CA LEU A 578 -6.71 4.85 -14.35
C LEU A 578 -5.50 4.01 -13.91
N LEU A 579 -4.41 4.65 -13.46
CA LEU A 579 -3.20 3.95 -13.07
C LEU A 579 -3.42 3.00 -11.87
N TYR A 580 -4.15 3.39 -10.83
CA TYR A 580 -4.44 2.52 -9.68
C TYR A 580 -5.48 1.43 -9.98
N GLN A 581 -6.43 1.67 -10.89
CA GLN A 581 -7.44 0.68 -11.27
C GLN A 581 -6.99 -0.28 -12.38
N SER A 582 -5.90 0.05 -13.09
CA SER A 582 -5.27 -0.82 -14.10
C SER A 582 -4.86 -2.19 -13.53
N PRO A 583 -4.74 -3.25 -14.35
CA PRO A 583 -4.23 -4.54 -13.91
C PRO A 583 -2.85 -4.42 -13.24
N GLU A 584 -1.95 -3.63 -13.82
CA GLU A 584 -0.63 -3.35 -13.28
C GLU A 584 -0.68 -2.56 -11.97
N GLY A 585 -1.64 -1.64 -11.82
CA GLY A 585 -1.87 -0.88 -10.60
C GLY A 585 -2.43 -1.72 -9.47
N GLN A 586 -3.38 -2.60 -9.77
CA GLN A 586 -3.91 -3.58 -8.82
C GLN A 586 -2.81 -4.55 -8.36
N GLN A 587 -1.98 -5.04 -9.27
CA GLN A 587 -0.83 -5.90 -8.95
C GLN A 587 0.25 -5.13 -8.16
N ALA A 588 0.48 -3.86 -8.46
CA ALA A 588 1.40 -3.02 -7.71
C ALA A 588 0.92 -2.75 -6.28
N LEU A 589 -0.34 -2.35 -6.11
CA LEU A 589 -0.95 -1.99 -4.82
C LEU A 589 -1.19 -3.21 -3.93
N PHE A 590 -1.88 -4.23 -4.43
CA PHE A 590 -2.42 -5.35 -3.65
C PHE A 590 -1.77 -6.71 -3.98
N GLY A 591 -1.13 -6.83 -5.14
CA GLY A 591 -0.58 -8.09 -5.63
C GLY A 591 -1.64 -9.08 -6.15
N ASP A 592 -1.17 -10.20 -6.68
CA ASP A 592 -2.06 -11.24 -7.22
C ASP A 592 -2.75 -12.07 -6.12
N SER A 593 -4.04 -12.35 -6.33
CA SER A 593 -4.98 -12.99 -5.40
C SER A 593 -4.41 -14.15 -4.57
N GLU A 594 -4.40 -14.00 -3.24
CA GLU A 594 -3.84 -14.91 -2.21
C GLU A 594 -2.37 -15.38 -2.37
N ALA A 595 -1.82 -15.41 -3.57
CA ALA A 595 -0.44 -15.82 -3.84
C ALA A 595 0.56 -14.76 -3.36
N ASP A 596 0.30 -13.48 -3.62
CA ASP A 596 1.11 -12.38 -3.07
C ASP A 596 0.84 -12.15 -1.57
N MET A 597 -0.38 -12.41 -1.08
CA MET A 597 -0.68 -12.37 0.36
C MET A 597 0.05 -13.48 1.14
N LYS A 598 0.32 -14.64 0.53
CA LYS A 598 1.15 -15.71 1.12
C LYS A 598 2.65 -15.47 0.90
N GLY A 599 3.02 -14.61 -0.05
CA GLY A 599 4.36 -14.08 -0.25
C GLY A 599 4.86 -13.21 0.92
N SER A 600 3.96 -12.65 1.74
CA SER A 600 4.31 -11.94 2.98
C SER A 600 4.11 -12.80 4.24
N TRP A 601 2.93 -13.40 4.51
CA TRP A 601 2.73 -14.24 5.73
C TRP A 601 1.77 -15.47 5.60
N GLN A 602 2.34 -16.61 5.17
CA GLN A 602 2.07 -18.01 5.60
C GLN A 602 0.85 -18.87 5.11
N ARG A 603 1.16 -20.18 5.06
CA ARG A 603 0.32 -21.42 4.97
C ARG A 603 -0.29 -21.83 3.61
N GLU A 604 0.15 -22.99 3.12
CA GLU A 604 -0.51 -23.77 2.05
C GLU A 604 -0.61 -25.27 2.37
N GLU A 605 -1.81 -25.81 2.13
CA GLU A 605 -2.18 -27.21 1.87
C GLU A 605 -3.67 -27.10 1.44
N ILE A 606 -4.15 -27.58 0.28
CA ILE A 606 -3.98 -28.88 -0.41
C ILE A 606 -4.26 -28.77 -1.94
N THR A 607 -3.73 -29.72 -2.73
CA THR A 607 -4.08 -30.18 -4.12
C THR A 607 -3.64 -29.46 -5.41
N GLU A 608 -3.18 -30.33 -6.32
CA GLU A 608 -3.02 -30.20 -7.78
C GLU A 608 -4.33 -29.71 -8.46
N THR A 609 -4.34 -29.05 -9.63
CA THR A 609 -3.80 -29.61 -10.90
C THR A 609 -3.70 -28.58 -12.05
N LYS A 610 -2.54 -28.57 -12.75
CA LYS A 610 -2.28 -28.13 -14.16
C LYS A 610 -2.76 -26.75 -14.68
N VAL A 611 -1.80 -25.83 -14.77
CA VAL A 611 -1.50 -25.05 -16.01
C VAL A 611 0.02 -25.12 -16.26
N GLN A 612 0.48 -24.97 -17.51
CA GLN A 612 1.91 -25.07 -17.89
C GLN A 612 2.70 -23.76 -17.64
N PRO A 613 4.05 -23.81 -17.57
CA PRO A 613 4.83 -22.85 -16.80
C PRO A 613 5.37 -21.65 -17.60
N THR A 614 5.24 -20.46 -17.02
CA THR A 614 6.10 -19.31 -17.29
C THR A 614 6.90 -18.99 -16.01
N MET A 615 8.23 -19.00 -16.10
CA MET A 615 9.12 -18.84 -14.93
C MET A 615 9.51 -17.39 -14.66
N SER A 616 9.31 -16.93 -13.43
CA SER A 616 9.97 -15.75 -12.84
C SER A 616 11.15 -16.20 -11.92
N PRO A 617 12.06 -15.29 -11.51
CA PRO A 617 13.46 -15.67 -11.32
C PRO A 617 13.80 -16.32 -9.97
N LYS A 618 14.25 -17.57 -10.00
CA LYS A 618 15.01 -18.22 -8.91
C LYS A 618 16.32 -17.45 -8.69
N THR A 619 16.75 -17.24 -7.44
CA THR A 619 18.02 -16.53 -7.15
C THR A 619 19.23 -17.41 -7.47
N ILE A 620 19.84 -17.23 -8.65
CA ILE A 620 20.98 -18.01 -9.11
C ILE A 620 22.30 -17.26 -8.86
N CYS A 621 23.10 -17.71 -7.88
CA CYS A 621 24.52 -17.36 -7.79
C CYS A 621 25.31 -18.12 -8.86
N VAL A 622 25.29 -17.59 -10.09
CA VAL A 622 26.04 -18.15 -11.22
C VAL A 622 27.51 -17.75 -11.15
N LEU A 623 28.38 -18.67 -10.75
CA LEU A 623 29.80 -18.60 -11.09
C LEU A 623 30.06 -19.47 -12.34
N ASP A 624 29.74 -18.91 -13.51
CA ASP A 624 30.12 -19.53 -14.78
C ASP A 624 31.62 -19.28 -15.02
N ASN A 625 32.39 -20.36 -15.07
CA ASN A 625 33.86 -20.30 -15.07
C ASN A 625 34.47 -20.74 -16.41
N ARG A 626 33.65 -20.89 -17.46
CA ARG A 626 34.07 -21.34 -18.79
C ARG A 626 35.21 -20.50 -19.39
N ASP A 627 35.20 -19.19 -19.11
CA ASP A 627 36.20 -18.23 -19.61
C ASP A 627 37.27 -17.85 -18.56
N SER A 628 37.37 -18.60 -17.46
CA SER A 628 38.38 -18.33 -16.42
C SER A 628 39.81 -18.49 -16.97
N PRO A 629 40.71 -17.50 -16.79
CA PRO A 629 42.11 -17.59 -17.19
C PRO A 629 42.80 -18.85 -16.64
N LEU A 630 43.76 -19.39 -17.39
CA LEU A 630 44.52 -20.59 -16.97
C LEU A 630 45.11 -20.47 -15.56
N TRP A 631 45.56 -19.27 -15.18
CA TRP A 631 46.08 -18.97 -13.85
C TRP A 631 45.02 -19.13 -12.75
N ASP A 632 43.80 -18.66 -12.97
CA ASP A 632 42.69 -18.79 -12.02
C ASP A 632 42.28 -20.25 -11.84
N ARG A 633 42.32 -21.05 -12.92
CA ARG A 633 42.06 -22.49 -12.89
C ARG A 633 43.16 -23.25 -12.14
N PHE A 634 44.42 -22.81 -12.26
CA PHE A 634 45.55 -23.32 -11.47
C PHE A 634 45.40 -22.98 -9.97
N LEU A 635 45.04 -21.75 -9.62
CA LEU A 635 44.74 -21.37 -8.24
C LEU A 635 43.55 -22.16 -7.66
N GLY A 636 42.52 -22.43 -8.48
CA GLY A 636 41.43 -23.34 -8.14
C GLY A 636 41.91 -24.78 -7.88
N ALA A 637 42.86 -25.28 -8.68
CA ALA A 637 43.46 -26.59 -8.49
C ALA A 637 44.26 -26.68 -7.18
N LEU A 638 44.95 -25.61 -6.78
CA LEU A 638 45.59 -25.52 -5.47
C LEU A 638 44.56 -25.53 -4.34
N GLY A 639 43.45 -24.78 -4.48
CA GLY A 639 42.34 -24.79 -3.53
C GLY A 639 41.74 -26.18 -3.32
N VAL A 640 41.25 -26.81 -4.39
CA VAL A 640 40.69 -28.17 -4.37
C VAL A 640 41.72 -29.20 -3.88
N GLY A 641 42.95 -29.13 -4.39
CA GLY A 641 44.03 -30.03 -4.03
C GLY A 641 44.43 -29.94 -2.56
N SER A 642 44.44 -28.74 -1.98
CA SER A 642 44.70 -28.55 -0.55
C SER A 642 43.62 -29.21 0.31
N PHE A 643 42.34 -29.06 -0.06
CA PHE A 643 41.22 -29.67 0.64
C PHE A 643 41.29 -31.20 0.64
N VAL A 644 41.46 -31.82 -0.54
CA VAL A 644 41.59 -33.29 -0.67
C VAL A 644 42.83 -33.81 0.07
N THR A 645 43.97 -33.12 -0.06
CA THR A 645 45.22 -33.52 0.60
C THR A 645 45.08 -33.46 2.12
N LEU A 646 44.49 -32.40 2.68
CA LEU A 646 44.24 -32.28 4.12
C LEU A 646 43.28 -33.36 4.64
N TRP A 647 42.30 -33.76 3.83
CA TRP A 647 41.38 -34.87 4.13
C TRP A 647 42.14 -36.21 4.23
N LEU A 648 42.95 -36.54 3.23
CA LEU A 648 43.75 -37.77 3.19
C LEU A 648 44.85 -37.79 4.26
N SER A 649 45.55 -36.67 4.46
CA SER A 649 46.57 -36.52 5.50
C SER A 649 45.97 -36.63 6.90
N SER A 650 44.75 -36.13 7.12
CA SER A 650 44.02 -36.35 8.37
C SER A 650 43.85 -37.84 8.65
N LEU A 651 43.31 -38.61 7.70
CA LEU A 651 43.12 -40.06 7.87
C LEU A 651 44.44 -40.84 8.08
N ALA A 652 45.52 -40.43 7.42
CA ALA A 652 46.83 -41.07 7.56
C ALA A 652 47.58 -40.70 8.85
N SER A 653 47.36 -39.49 9.38
CA SER A 653 48.19 -38.93 10.45
C SER A 653 48.25 -39.71 11.78
N PRO A 654 47.23 -40.47 12.24
CA PRO A 654 47.38 -41.32 13.43
C PRO A 654 48.36 -42.47 13.20
N LEU A 655 48.38 -43.04 12.00
CA LEU A 655 49.34 -44.09 11.61
C LEU A 655 50.76 -43.52 11.45
N VAL A 656 50.88 -42.30 10.92
CA VAL A 656 52.17 -41.58 10.83
C VAL A 656 52.70 -41.27 12.23
N PHE A 657 51.86 -40.75 13.14
CA PHE A 657 52.23 -40.48 14.53
C PHE A 657 52.66 -41.76 15.26
N TYR A 658 51.88 -42.85 15.15
CA TYR A 658 52.23 -44.15 15.72
C TYR A 658 53.56 -44.70 15.18
N LYS A 659 53.79 -44.61 13.85
CA LYS A 659 55.07 -45.00 13.23
C LYS A 659 56.23 -44.11 13.66
N ALA A 660 56.01 -42.80 13.81
CA ALA A 660 57.03 -41.85 14.26
C ALA A 660 57.46 -42.14 15.71
N VAL A 661 56.52 -42.44 16.62
CA VAL A 661 56.81 -42.86 17.99
C VAL A 661 57.50 -44.23 18.02
N ARG A 662 57.01 -45.22 17.26
CA ARG A 662 57.60 -46.57 17.18
C ARG A 662 59.00 -46.62 16.53
N GLY A 663 59.29 -45.68 15.62
CA GLY A 663 60.56 -45.56 14.91
C GLY A 663 61.44 -44.42 15.42
N GLU A 664 61.22 -43.97 16.66
CA GLU A 664 62.04 -42.98 17.38
C GLU A 664 62.22 -41.63 16.67
N ASN A 665 61.36 -41.32 15.69
CA ASN A 665 61.33 -40.02 15.02
C ASN A 665 60.49 -39.01 15.84
N TYR A 666 61.06 -38.63 16.99
CA TYR A 666 60.41 -37.75 17.95
C TYR A 666 60.15 -36.34 17.40
N VAL A 667 60.89 -35.89 16.38
CA VAL A 667 60.63 -34.59 15.72
C VAL A 667 59.25 -34.61 15.07
N VAL A 668 58.98 -35.59 14.19
CA VAL A 668 57.67 -35.72 13.50
C VAL A 668 56.53 -35.95 14.51
N ALA A 669 56.75 -36.80 15.52
CA ALA A 669 55.76 -37.02 16.56
C ALA A 669 55.44 -35.73 17.34
N THR A 670 56.46 -34.99 17.76
CA THR A 670 56.30 -33.75 18.54
C THR A 670 55.66 -32.63 17.69
N SER A 671 56.02 -32.49 16.41
CA SER A 671 55.38 -31.51 15.51
C SER A 671 53.89 -31.80 15.30
N LEU A 672 53.51 -33.06 15.09
CA LEU A 672 52.10 -33.46 14.99
C LEU A 672 51.35 -33.23 16.31
N PHE A 673 51.96 -33.54 17.45
CA PHE A 673 51.38 -33.30 18.77
C PHE A 673 51.22 -31.80 19.07
N ALA A 674 52.24 -30.98 18.81
CA ALA A 674 52.17 -29.53 18.98
C ALA A 674 51.09 -28.90 18.10
N THR A 675 50.96 -29.35 16.85
CA THR A 675 49.89 -28.89 15.96
C THR A 675 48.52 -29.35 16.46
N ALA A 676 48.41 -30.54 17.07
CA ALA A 676 47.20 -31.00 17.75
C ALA A 676 46.82 -30.06 18.90
N VAL A 677 47.77 -29.72 19.80
CA VAL A 677 47.52 -28.77 20.88
C VAL A 677 47.04 -27.42 20.33
N LEU A 678 47.73 -26.84 19.35
CA LEU A 678 47.34 -25.57 18.71
C LEU A 678 45.93 -25.63 18.08
N ALA A 679 45.56 -26.73 17.41
CA ALA A 679 44.24 -26.89 16.81
C ALA A 679 43.10 -27.06 17.85
N TYR A 680 43.43 -27.40 19.09
CA TYR A 680 42.48 -27.57 20.19
C TYR A 680 42.36 -26.34 21.11
N LEU A 681 43.37 -25.47 21.15
CA LEU A 681 43.30 -24.22 21.92
C LEU A 681 42.15 -23.29 21.45
N PRO A 682 41.61 -22.44 22.36
CA PRO A 682 40.74 -21.33 21.96
C PRO A 682 41.56 -20.29 21.19
N TRP A 683 41.10 -19.96 19.99
CA TRP A 683 41.61 -18.86 19.16
C TRP A 683 40.48 -18.31 18.29
N GLU A 684 40.61 -17.04 17.94
CA GLU A 684 39.67 -16.28 17.10
C GLU A 684 40.19 -16.16 15.65
N ARG A 685 39.27 -15.91 14.72
CA ARG A 685 39.58 -15.84 13.27
C ARG A 685 40.08 -14.45 12.90
N GLY A 686 41.40 -14.28 12.85
CA GLY A 686 42.06 -13.06 12.38
C GLY A 686 42.12 -12.91 10.86
N THR A 687 42.75 -11.83 10.38
CA THR A 687 42.82 -11.42 8.97
C THR A 687 43.26 -12.55 8.02
N LEU A 688 44.28 -13.33 8.38
CA LEU A 688 44.76 -14.46 7.58
C LEU A 688 43.68 -15.52 7.32
N SER A 689 42.82 -15.79 8.30
CA SER A 689 41.70 -16.73 8.14
C SER A 689 40.66 -16.20 7.15
N ARG A 690 40.37 -14.89 7.19
CA ARG A 690 39.50 -14.23 6.22
C ARG A 690 40.09 -14.27 4.80
N SER A 691 41.39 -14.01 4.65
CA SER A 691 42.10 -14.10 3.36
C SER A 691 42.07 -15.51 2.78
N ILE A 692 42.32 -16.55 3.59
CA ILE A 692 42.26 -17.96 3.14
C ILE A 692 40.85 -18.34 2.71
N ARG A 693 39.82 -17.92 3.47
CA ARG A 693 38.41 -18.15 3.07
C ARG A 693 38.09 -17.46 1.75
N MET A 694 38.43 -16.17 1.59
CA MET A 694 38.15 -15.42 0.37
C MET A 694 38.89 -16.00 -0.85
N PHE A 695 40.12 -16.49 -0.66
CA PHE A 695 40.84 -17.24 -1.69
C PHE A 695 40.07 -18.50 -2.12
N LEU A 696 39.64 -19.33 -1.16
CA LEU A 696 38.88 -20.55 -1.49
C LEU A 696 37.53 -20.22 -2.15
N TYR A 697 36.78 -19.25 -1.62
CA TYR A 697 35.53 -18.78 -2.24
C TYR A 697 35.73 -18.30 -3.68
N ARG A 698 36.78 -17.51 -3.94
CA ARG A 698 37.07 -16.94 -5.27
C ARG A 698 37.58 -17.95 -6.29
N TYR A 699 38.37 -18.95 -5.86
CA TYR A 699 39.12 -19.83 -6.78
C TYR A 699 38.66 -21.29 -6.80
N HIS A 700 38.14 -21.85 -5.70
CA HIS A 700 37.65 -23.24 -5.68
C HIS A 700 36.58 -23.52 -6.77
N PRO A 701 35.58 -22.64 -7.01
CA PRO A 701 34.61 -22.83 -8.09
C PRO A 701 35.26 -22.86 -9.49
N LYS A 702 36.37 -22.15 -9.70
CA LYS A 702 37.06 -22.01 -11.00
C LYS A 702 37.87 -23.23 -11.42
N TYR A 703 37.99 -24.23 -10.55
CA TYR A 703 38.58 -25.51 -10.93
C TYR A 703 37.70 -26.29 -11.93
N TYR A 704 36.39 -26.20 -11.73
CA TYR A 704 35.37 -26.91 -12.50
C TYR A 704 35.06 -26.17 -13.80
N ARG A 705 34.41 -26.85 -14.76
CA ARG A 705 33.98 -26.24 -16.02
C ARG A 705 32.93 -25.15 -15.80
N SER A 706 32.00 -25.41 -14.88
CA SER A 706 31.12 -24.43 -14.27
C SER A 706 30.80 -24.87 -12.84
N CYS A 707 30.48 -23.92 -11.96
CA CYS A 707 30.12 -24.23 -10.57
C CYS A 707 29.09 -23.21 -10.07
N LYS A 708 27.80 -23.56 -10.12
CA LYS A 708 26.69 -22.65 -9.78
C LYS A 708 26.09 -23.01 -8.43
N VAL A 709 25.63 -22.01 -7.68
CA VAL A 709 24.84 -22.20 -6.47
C VAL A 709 23.49 -21.52 -6.68
N LEU A 710 22.40 -22.25 -6.44
CA LEU A 710 21.04 -21.82 -6.68
C LEU A 710 20.27 -21.90 -5.38
N PHE A 711 19.63 -20.81 -4.98
CA PHE A 711 18.67 -20.80 -3.88
C PHE A 711 17.27 -20.73 -4.50
N GLU A 712 16.42 -21.71 -4.20
CA GLU A 712 15.00 -21.64 -4.62
C GLU A 712 14.23 -20.58 -3.86
N GLU A 713 14.65 -20.33 -2.62
CA GLU A 713 14.06 -19.37 -1.70
C GLU A 713 15.21 -18.68 -0.97
N CYS A 714 15.17 -17.35 -0.87
CA CYS A 714 16.19 -16.55 -0.18
C CYS A 714 16.47 -17.08 1.23
N LEU A 715 17.68 -16.83 1.74
CA LEU A 715 17.97 -17.09 3.14
C LEU A 715 17.23 -16.05 4.00
N PRO A 716 16.62 -16.46 5.13
CA PRO A 716 15.92 -15.52 6.01
C PRO A 716 16.91 -14.52 6.63
N ASP A 717 16.44 -13.30 6.84
CA ASP A 717 17.24 -12.26 7.50
C ASP A 717 17.61 -12.64 8.92
N ALA A 718 18.71 -12.06 9.42
CA ALA A 718 19.28 -12.41 10.73
C ALA A 718 18.35 -12.15 11.94
N ALA A 719 17.23 -11.45 11.72
CA ALA A 719 16.16 -11.20 12.69
C ALA A 719 15.13 -12.35 12.77
N ASP A 720 14.87 -13.09 11.69
CA ASP A 720 13.78 -14.07 11.60
C ASP A 720 14.30 -15.52 11.76
N LYS A 721 14.97 -15.77 12.88
CA LYS A 721 15.73 -17.00 13.14
C LYS A 721 14.86 -18.19 13.57
N THR A 722 14.09 -18.73 12.64
CA THR A 722 13.75 -20.17 12.69
C THR A 722 15.02 -20.97 12.36
N PRO A 723 15.54 -21.81 13.27
CA PRO A 723 16.83 -22.45 13.08
C PRO A 723 16.77 -23.47 11.92
N THR A 724 17.78 -23.47 11.06
CA THR A 724 17.74 -24.17 9.78
C THR A 724 18.71 -25.35 9.72
N PHE A 725 18.20 -26.49 9.24
CA PHE A 725 18.97 -27.71 8.99
C PHE A 725 19.14 -27.95 7.49
N TYR A 726 20.36 -27.79 6.97
CA TYR A 726 20.69 -28.05 5.58
C TYR A 726 21.08 -29.53 5.41
N ALA A 727 20.24 -30.29 4.70
CA ALA A 727 20.45 -31.72 4.46
C ALA A 727 20.98 -31.92 3.03
N VAL A 728 22.30 -32.13 2.93
CA VAL A 728 23.07 -32.07 1.68
C VAL A 728 23.32 -33.45 1.08
N HIS A 729 22.99 -33.57 -0.21
CA HIS A 729 23.11 -34.78 -1.02
C HIS A 729 23.67 -34.46 -2.41
N PRO A 730 24.20 -35.44 -3.16
CA PRO A 730 24.78 -36.68 -2.65
C PRO A 730 26.15 -36.40 -2.02
N HIS A 731 26.62 -37.27 -1.14
CA HIS A 731 27.95 -37.15 -0.52
C HIS A 731 29.11 -37.19 -1.53
N GLY A 732 28.99 -38.00 -2.58
CA GLY A 732 30.09 -38.22 -3.51
C GLY A 732 31.37 -38.75 -2.82
N ALA A 733 32.52 -38.52 -3.45
CA ALA A 733 33.80 -38.99 -2.95
C ALA A 733 34.36 -38.13 -1.80
N PHE A 734 34.46 -36.81 -2.01
CA PHE A 734 35.05 -35.85 -1.07
C PHE A 734 34.10 -34.70 -0.72
N THR A 735 32.82 -34.75 -1.08
CA THR A 735 31.82 -33.72 -0.75
C THR A 735 32.23 -32.34 -1.30
N LEU A 736 32.52 -32.24 -2.59
CA LEU A 736 33.13 -31.01 -3.15
C LEU A 736 32.13 -29.88 -3.36
N GLY A 737 30.86 -30.17 -3.67
CA GLY A 737 29.77 -29.18 -3.56
C GLY A 737 29.56 -28.68 -2.13
N TRP A 738 29.72 -29.55 -1.12
CA TRP A 738 29.73 -29.14 0.29
C TRP A 738 30.94 -28.27 0.63
N ALA A 739 32.11 -28.53 0.04
CA ALA A 739 33.28 -27.65 0.18
C ALA A 739 33.05 -26.27 -0.47
N CYS A 740 32.34 -26.19 -1.61
CA CYS A 740 31.85 -24.91 -2.15
C CYS A 740 30.92 -24.21 -1.15
N MET A 741 29.88 -24.90 -0.67
CA MET A 741 28.93 -24.35 0.31
C MET A 741 29.61 -23.85 1.58
N TYR A 742 30.66 -24.53 2.05
CA TYR A 742 31.38 -24.16 3.26
C TYR A 742 32.15 -22.83 3.14
N CYS A 743 32.45 -22.40 1.91
CA CYS A 743 33.15 -21.15 1.65
C CYS A 743 32.19 -19.97 1.44
N LEU A 744 30.94 -20.22 1.03
CA LEU A 744 29.91 -19.21 0.74
C LEU A 744 29.72 -18.22 1.89
N PRO A 745 29.92 -16.90 1.69
CA PRO A 745 29.69 -15.87 2.72
C PRO A 745 28.31 -16.00 3.39
N GLU A 746 27.29 -16.31 2.58
CA GLU A 746 25.88 -16.44 2.96
C GLU A 746 25.66 -17.55 4.00
N LEU A 747 26.53 -18.57 4.02
CA LEU A 747 26.47 -19.69 4.96
C LEU A 747 27.56 -19.61 6.06
N GLU A 748 28.19 -18.45 6.28
CA GLU A 748 29.19 -18.26 7.36
C GLU A 748 28.63 -18.51 8.77
N SER A 749 27.35 -18.20 8.99
CA SER A 749 26.67 -18.43 10.27
C SER A 749 26.56 -19.92 10.59
N VAL A 750 26.40 -20.76 9.56
CA VAL A 750 26.01 -22.18 9.60
C VAL A 750 27.15 -23.07 10.08
N ARG A 751 26.82 -24.04 10.93
CA ARG A 751 27.77 -25.06 11.41
C ARG A 751 27.74 -26.29 10.50
N PHE A 752 28.81 -26.48 9.73
CA PHE A 752 28.94 -27.64 8.84
C PHE A 752 29.48 -28.85 9.61
N ASN A 753 28.67 -29.91 9.72
CA ASN A 753 29.01 -31.08 10.52
C ASN A 753 29.82 -32.12 9.73
N PHE A 754 31.10 -32.25 10.06
CA PHE A 754 32.01 -33.25 9.47
C PHE A 754 32.05 -34.54 10.30
N ALA A 755 32.49 -35.65 9.70
CA ALA A 755 32.65 -36.92 10.39
C ALA A 755 33.64 -36.81 11.56
N SER A 756 33.24 -37.27 12.76
CA SER A 756 34.03 -37.08 14.00
C SER A 756 35.44 -37.65 13.93
N ALA A 757 35.69 -38.68 13.11
CA ALA A 757 37.01 -39.27 12.90
C ALA A 757 38.03 -38.28 12.30
N LEU A 758 37.59 -37.34 11.46
CA LEU A 758 38.46 -36.31 10.88
C LEU A 758 39.05 -35.40 11.97
N PHE A 759 38.23 -35.06 12.98
CA PHE A 759 38.67 -34.24 14.12
C PHE A 759 39.57 -34.97 15.12
N ALA A 760 39.83 -36.27 14.98
CA ALA A 760 40.83 -36.97 15.79
C ALA A 760 42.26 -36.44 15.58
N THR A 761 42.45 -35.53 14.60
CA THR A 761 43.75 -35.08 14.11
C THR A 761 43.77 -33.56 13.91
N PRO A 762 44.92 -32.89 14.05
CA PRO A 762 45.01 -31.44 13.94
C PRO A 762 44.59 -30.84 12.59
N LEU A 763 45.00 -31.47 11.49
CA LEU A 763 45.19 -30.78 10.21
C LEU A 763 43.86 -30.27 9.63
N ILE A 764 42.88 -31.16 9.50
CA ILE A 764 41.54 -30.81 9.02
C ILE A 764 40.75 -30.00 10.06
N ARG A 765 41.02 -30.16 11.36
CA ARG A 765 40.41 -29.34 12.42
C ARG A 765 40.88 -27.88 12.34
N LEU A 766 42.17 -27.66 12.14
CA LEU A 766 42.77 -26.34 11.96
C LEU A 766 42.24 -25.69 10.68
N PHE A 767 42.33 -26.40 9.54
CA PHE A 767 41.82 -25.92 8.25
C PHE A 767 40.34 -25.56 8.30
N THR A 768 39.47 -26.45 8.77
CA THR A 768 38.03 -26.17 8.81
C THR A 768 37.72 -24.98 9.72
N ARG A 769 38.40 -24.84 10.87
CA ARG A 769 38.25 -23.69 11.77
C ARG A 769 38.83 -22.38 11.21
N VAL A 770 39.80 -22.44 10.29
CA VAL A 770 40.28 -21.29 9.52
C VAL A 770 39.24 -20.82 8.49
N VAL A 771 38.56 -21.74 7.82
CA VAL A 771 37.63 -21.40 6.72
C VAL A 771 36.24 -20.99 7.22
N GLY A 772 35.70 -21.70 8.21
CA GLY A 772 34.31 -21.52 8.66
C GLY A 772 34.05 -22.06 10.07
N LYS A 773 32.81 -22.45 10.35
CA LYS A 773 32.39 -23.02 11.64
C LYS A 773 32.24 -24.54 11.55
N PRO A 774 33.27 -25.34 11.91
CA PRO A 774 33.12 -26.79 11.93
C PRO A 774 32.20 -27.27 13.06
N GLY A 775 31.41 -28.29 12.78
CA GLY A 775 30.71 -29.12 13.75
C GLY A 775 31.10 -30.58 13.59
N ALA A 776 30.76 -31.42 14.58
CA ALA A 776 30.97 -32.85 14.50
C ALA A 776 29.62 -33.57 14.34
N ALA A 777 29.51 -34.44 13.34
CA ALA A 777 28.31 -35.22 13.04
C ALA A 777 27.96 -36.32 14.07
N SER A 778 28.48 -36.21 15.30
CA SER A 778 28.07 -37.08 16.41
C SER A 778 26.80 -36.51 17.06
N LYS A 779 25.83 -37.38 17.37
CA LYS A 779 24.54 -37.00 17.96
C LYS A 779 24.68 -36.00 19.11
N GLY A 780 25.58 -36.26 20.07
CA GLY A 780 25.79 -35.40 21.23
C GLY A 780 26.40 -34.03 20.91
N ALA A 781 27.17 -33.89 19.82
CA ALA A 781 27.68 -32.59 19.40
C ALA A 781 26.60 -31.79 18.63
N MET A 782 25.84 -32.46 17.77
CA MET A 782 24.70 -31.85 17.07
C MET A 782 23.63 -31.37 18.06
N VAL A 783 23.24 -32.20 19.02
CA VAL A 783 22.27 -31.84 20.09
C VAL A 783 22.69 -30.57 20.82
N ARG A 784 23.94 -30.44 21.25
CA ARG A 784 24.46 -29.22 21.91
C ARG A 784 24.47 -27.97 21.03
N CYS A 785 24.36 -28.12 19.71
CA CYS A 785 24.20 -27.01 18.78
C CYS A 785 22.72 -26.72 18.51
N MET A 786 21.86 -27.74 18.53
CA MET A 786 20.40 -27.63 18.41
C MET A 786 19.76 -26.97 19.63
N GLU A 787 20.22 -27.31 20.83
CA GLU A 787 19.90 -26.64 22.10
C GLU A 787 20.25 -25.13 22.07
N LYS A 788 21.21 -24.74 21.23
CA LYS A 788 21.65 -23.34 21.03
C LYS A 788 21.07 -22.69 19.78
N GLN A 789 20.10 -23.34 19.13
CA GLN A 789 19.41 -22.84 17.93
C GLN A 789 20.38 -22.37 16.83
N GLN A 790 21.52 -23.06 16.69
CA GLN A 790 22.52 -22.74 15.66
C GLN A 790 22.16 -23.44 14.35
N ASP A 791 22.08 -22.69 13.24
CA ASP A 791 21.96 -23.27 11.90
C ASP A 791 23.07 -24.30 11.66
N MET A 792 22.72 -25.39 10.98
CA MET A 792 23.69 -26.44 10.71
C MET A 792 23.45 -27.20 9.42
N ALA A 793 24.54 -27.64 8.81
CA ALA A 793 24.52 -28.53 7.66
C ALA A 793 24.97 -29.94 8.06
N LEU A 794 24.44 -30.97 7.39
CA LEU A 794 24.88 -32.36 7.46
C LEU A 794 24.71 -33.02 6.08
N LEU A 795 25.53 -34.04 5.79
CA LEU A 795 25.24 -35.00 4.72
C LEU A 795 24.59 -36.26 5.34
N PRO A 796 23.24 -36.44 5.27
CA PRO A 796 22.56 -37.52 5.99
C PRO A 796 22.96 -38.93 5.50
N GLY A 797 23.35 -39.06 4.23
CA GLY A 797 23.75 -40.32 3.64
C GLY A 797 25.09 -40.86 4.15
N GLY A 798 26.05 -39.98 4.44
CA GLY A 798 27.35 -40.34 5.02
C GLY A 798 28.20 -41.28 4.14
N PHE A 799 29.03 -42.12 4.77
CA PHE A 799 29.94 -43.03 4.07
C PHE A 799 29.22 -44.08 3.21
N GLU A 800 27.99 -44.46 3.58
CA GLU A 800 27.15 -45.36 2.79
C GLU A 800 26.75 -44.73 1.45
N GLU A 801 26.39 -43.44 1.42
CA GLU A 801 26.13 -42.68 0.19
C GLU A 801 27.40 -42.49 -0.66
N ALA A 802 28.53 -42.18 -0.01
CA ALA A 802 29.84 -42.14 -0.67
C ALA A 802 30.15 -43.48 -1.35
N THR A 803 29.86 -44.60 -0.68
CA THR A 803 30.19 -45.95 -1.17
C THR A 803 29.35 -46.37 -2.39
N ILE A 804 28.09 -45.94 -2.47
CA ILE A 804 27.20 -46.25 -3.60
C ILE A 804 27.32 -45.25 -4.78
N THR A 805 28.03 -44.13 -4.59
CA THR A 805 28.30 -43.11 -5.62
C THR A 805 28.71 -43.78 -6.93
N SER A 806 28.10 -43.35 -8.04
CA SER A 806 28.29 -43.93 -9.37
C SER A 806 28.40 -42.85 -10.42
N LEU A 807 29.26 -43.05 -11.43
CA LEU A 807 29.34 -42.14 -12.57
C LEU A 807 28.06 -42.12 -13.41
N GLN A 808 27.34 -43.25 -13.44
CA GLN A 808 26.14 -43.44 -14.26
C GLN A 808 24.89 -43.01 -13.51
N HIS A 809 24.75 -43.43 -12.25
CA HIS A 809 23.51 -43.30 -11.48
C HIS A 809 23.60 -42.21 -10.41
N ASP A 810 22.64 -41.29 -10.38
CA ASP A 810 22.40 -40.38 -9.25
C ASP A 810 21.81 -41.19 -8.09
N ARG A 811 22.49 -41.21 -6.94
CA ARG A 811 22.17 -42.09 -5.81
C ARG A 811 22.23 -41.34 -4.49
N VAL A 812 21.21 -41.53 -3.66
CA VAL A 812 21.16 -41.02 -2.29
C VAL A 812 20.85 -42.13 -1.29
N PHE A 813 21.54 -42.14 -0.16
CA PHE A 813 21.34 -43.14 0.90
C PHE A 813 20.52 -42.51 2.03
N ILE A 814 19.21 -42.40 1.81
CA ILE A 814 18.31 -41.61 2.66
C ILE A 814 17.13 -42.44 3.19
N GLN A 815 16.75 -43.54 2.54
CA GLN A 815 15.50 -44.27 2.82
C GLN A 815 15.34 -44.67 4.29
N LYS A 816 16.46 -44.98 4.97
CA LYS A 816 16.52 -45.43 6.37
C LYS A 816 17.15 -44.40 7.32
N ARG A 817 17.36 -43.15 6.88
CA ARG A 817 18.12 -42.11 7.62
C ARG A 817 17.21 -41.11 8.35
N THR A 818 16.17 -41.60 9.03
CA THR A 818 15.17 -40.77 9.73
C THR A 818 15.70 -39.94 10.92
N GLY A 819 16.93 -40.20 11.38
CA GLY A 819 17.46 -39.64 12.63
C GLY A 819 17.62 -38.11 12.66
N PHE A 820 17.90 -37.46 11.53
CA PHE A 820 18.00 -35.99 11.50
C PHE A 820 16.61 -35.34 11.57
N VAL A 821 15.61 -35.86 10.84
CA VAL A 821 14.21 -35.41 10.94
C VAL A 821 13.71 -35.50 12.38
N ARG A 822 13.99 -36.62 13.07
CA ARG A 822 13.66 -36.77 14.50
C ARG A 822 14.26 -35.65 15.35
N LEU A 823 15.53 -35.31 15.13
CA LEU A 823 16.18 -34.22 15.87
C LEU A 823 15.55 -32.86 15.52
N CYS A 824 15.28 -32.59 14.24
CA CYS A 824 14.68 -31.33 13.82
C CYS A 824 13.29 -31.12 14.43
N LEU A 825 12.45 -32.17 14.49
CA LEU A 825 11.17 -32.15 15.21
C LEU A 825 11.37 -31.83 16.70
N GLN A 826 12.38 -32.40 17.37
CA GLN A 826 12.60 -32.16 18.81
C GLN A 826 13.02 -30.71 19.13
N TYR A 827 13.82 -30.10 18.28
CA TYR A 827 14.45 -28.80 18.53
C TYR A 827 13.88 -27.62 17.71
N GLY A 828 12.79 -27.84 16.96
CA GLY A 828 12.09 -26.78 16.21
C GLY A 828 12.81 -26.31 14.95
N TYR A 829 13.56 -27.19 14.28
CA TYR A 829 14.33 -26.84 13.09
C TYR A 829 13.54 -27.05 11.80
N GLN A 830 13.54 -26.06 10.91
CA GLN A 830 13.14 -26.27 9.51
C GLN A 830 14.23 -27.02 8.72
N ILE A 831 13.85 -27.81 7.71
CA ILE A 831 14.79 -28.62 6.93
C ILE A 831 14.85 -28.12 5.49
N ARG A 832 16.03 -27.65 5.04
CA ARG A 832 16.29 -27.36 3.62
C ARG A 832 16.94 -28.58 2.95
N PRO A 833 16.30 -29.23 1.95
CA PRO A 833 16.96 -30.22 1.11
C PRO A 833 17.96 -29.51 0.20
N VAL A 834 19.14 -30.09 0.02
CA VAL A 834 20.17 -29.56 -0.89
C VAL A 834 20.67 -30.68 -1.79
N TYR A 835 20.66 -30.47 -3.10
CA TYR A 835 21.19 -31.42 -4.08
C TYR A 835 22.36 -30.84 -4.87
N VAL A 836 23.46 -31.59 -4.98
CA VAL A 836 24.67 -31.23 -5.72
C VAL A 836 24.75 -32.08 -7.00
N PHE A 837 24.24 -31.54 -8.10
CA PHE A 837 24.40 -32.17 -9.40
C PHE A 837 25.87 -32.14 -9.85
N GLY A 838 26.29 -33.17 -10.57
CA GLY A 838 27.65 -33.28 -11.10
C GLY A 838 28.69 -33.82 -10.11
N GLU A 839 28.43 -33.81 -8.80
CA GLU A 839 29.31 -34.42 -7.76
C GLU A 839 29.66 -35.88 -8.12
N LYS A 840 28.68 -36.62 -8.68
CA LYS A 840 28.84 -38.00 -9.15
C LYS A 840 29.92 -38.17 -10.23
N LYS A 841 30.17 -37.15 -11.06
CA LYS A 841 31.06 -37.18 -12.24
C LYS A 841 32.53 -36.93 -11.87
N LEU A 842 32.80 -36.32 -10.71
CA LEU A 842 34.11 -35.80 -10.28
C LEU A 842 35.21 -36.86 -10.15
N PHE A 843 34.88 -38.10 -9.79
CA PHE A 843 35.85 -39.19 -9.63
C PHE A 843 35.35 -40.48 -10.27
N TRP A 844 36.23 -41.18 -10.99
CA TRP A 844 36.02 -42.58 -11.27
C TRP A 844 36.00 -43.37 -9.97
N ASN A 845 35.21 -44.44 -9.95
CA ASN A 845 35.03 -45.28 -8.77
C ASN A 845 34.77 -46.73 -9.17
N ILE A 846 35.11 -47.66 -8.29
CA ILE A 846 34.77 -49.08 -8.49
C ILE A 846 33.30 -49.30 -8.11
N GLN A 847 32.52 -49.93 -9.00
CA GLN A 847 31.15 -50.37 -8.74
C GLN A 847 31.10 -51.84 -8.30
N GLY A 848 30.06 -52.22 -7.56
CA GLY A 848 29.88 -53.60 -7.07
C GLY A 848 30.48 -53.86 -5.68
N ALA A 849 30.39 -55.12 -5.23
CA ALA A 849 30.74 -55.58 -3.87
C ALA A 849 30.06 -54.80 -2.72
N PHE A 850 28.90 -54.19 -2.99
CA PHE A 850 28.20 -53.31 -2.04
C PHE A 850 27.93 -53.93 -0.66
N PRO A 851 27.53 -55.20 -0.49
CA PRO A 851 27.32 -55.78 0.85
C PRO A 851 28.58 -55.71 1.73
N PHE A 852 29.74 -56.07 1.18
CA PHE A 852 31.03 -55.98 1.88
C PHE A 852 31.40 -54.51 2.18
N ARG A 853 31.30 -53.64 1.18
CA ARG A 853 31.72 -52.22 1.28
C ARG A 853 30.83 -51.42 2.24
N LEU A 854 29.53 -51.69 2.26
CA LEU A 854 28.58 -51.10 3.23
C LEU A 854 28.78 -51.66 4.65
N VAL A 855 29.29 -52.89 4.81
CA VAL A 855 29.71 -53.41 6.13
C VAL A 855 30.96 -52.67 6.63
N MET A 856 31.94 -52.36 5.77
CA MET A 856 33.13 -51.57 6.17
C MET A 856 32.76 -50.19 6.75
N ASN A 857 31.75 -49.52 6.18
CA ASN A 857 31.27 -48.21 6.68
C ASN A 857 30.75 -48.26 8.13
N ARG A 858 30.23 -49.40 8.59
CA ARG A 858 29.82 -49.60 10.00
C ARG A 858 31.00 -49.44 10.95
N TYR A 859 32.19 -49.88 10.53
CA TYR A 859 33.47 -49.74 11.23
C TYR A 859 34.19 -48.41 10.93
N LYS A 860 33.50 -47.45 10.29
CA LYS A 860 34.06 -46.13 9.88
C LYS A 860 35.23 -46.19 8.90
N ILE A 861 35.39 -47.32 8.21
CA ILE A 861 36.34 -47.48 7.10
C ILE A 861 35.61 -47.06 5.81
N PRO A 862 36.08 -46.04 5.06
CA PRO A 862 35.42 -45.62 3.83
C PRO A 862 35.40 -46.75 2.79
N GLY A 863 34.20 -47.21 2.41
CA GLY A 863 34.02 -48.26 1.40
C GLY A 863 34.21 -47.81 -0.05
N ILE A 864 34.70 -46.59 -0.31
CA ILE A 864 34.85 -46.03 -1.66
C ILE A 864 36.32 -46.14 -2.14
N LEU A 865 36.52 -46.54 -3.40
CA LEU A 865 37.83 -46.58 -4.07
C LEU A 865 37.72 -45.77 -5.36
N ILE A 866 38.62 -44.78 -5.53
CA ILE A 866 38.45 -43.70 -6.51
C ILE A 866 39.76 -43.27 -7.18
N TRP A 867 39.64 -42.69 -8.38
CA TRP A 867 40.68 -41.93 -9.07
C TRP A 867 40.04 -40.83 -9.92
N GLY A 868 40.62 -39.63 -9.93
CA GLY A 868 40.04 -38.47 -10.61
C GLY A 868 40.75 -38.15 -11.93
N ASN A 869 41.64 -37.16 -11.90
CA ASN A 869 42.39 -36.65 -13.04
C ASN A 869 43.50 -37.63 -13.49
N SER A 870 43.69 -37.80 -14.80
CA SER A 870 44.65 -38.74 -15.38
C SER A 870 46.13 -38.43 -15.07
N ILE A 871 46.47 -37.17 -14.76
CA ILE A 871 47.84 -36.73 -14.42
C ILE A 871 48.06 -36.76 -12.91
N ILE A 872 47.05 -36.33 -12.14
CA ILE A 872 47.10 -36.28 -10.68
C ILE A 872 45.87 -37.01 -10.12
N PRO A 873 45.95 -38.33 -9.86
CA PRO A 873 44.78 -39.17 -9.53
C PRO A 873 43.98 -38.75 -8.29
N ILE A 874 44.57 -37.96 -7.38
CA ILE A 874 43.90 -37.41 -6.19
C ILE A 874 43.04 -36.17 -6.49
N LEU A 875 43.27 -35.46 -7.60
CA LEU A 875 42.44 -34.31 -7.99
C LEU A 875 41.19 -34.76 -8.76
N PRO A 876 40.03 -34.09 -8.61
CA PRO A 876 38.81 -34.42 -9.35
C PRO A 876 38.93 -34.12 -10.86
N LYS A 877 37.90 -34.48 -11.64
CA LYS A 877 37.81 -34.14 -13.06
C LYS A 877 37.38 -32.67 -13.24
N ALA A 878 38.34 -31.81 -13.58
CA ALA A 878 38.14 -30.39 -13.89
C ALA A 878 37.13 -30.11 -15.04
N SER A 879 36.85 -31.09 -15.91
CA SER A 879 35.88 -30.97 -17.01
C SER A 879 34.42 -31.17 -16.59
N SER A 880 34.14 -31.37 -15.29
CA SER A 880 32.79 -31.55 -14.77
C SER A 880 32.12 -30.20 -14.50
N ASP A 881 30.82 -30.14 -14.71
CA ASP A 881 29.94 -29.04 -14.30
C ASP A 881 29.32 -29.37 -12.93
N LEU A 882 29.26 -28.39 -12.02
CA LEU A 882 28.61 -28.51 -10.70
C LEU A 882 27.46 -27.52 -10.57
N LEU A 883 26.32 -28.00 -10.08
CA LEU A 883 25.18 -27.18 -9.68
C LEU A 883 24.74 -27.60 -8.27
N VAL A 884 24.94 -26.72 -7.29
CA VAL A 884 24.41 -26.86 -5.94
C VAL A 884 23.04 -26.19 -5.90
N VAL A 885 21.97 -26.94 -5.68
CA VAL A 885 20.62 -26.37 -5.48
C VAL A 885 20.24 -26.51 -4.01
N ILE A 886 20.04 -25.37 -3.36
CA ILE A 886 19.53 -25.24 -1.99
C ILE A 886 18.03 -24.98 -2.10
N GLY A 887 17.25 -26.01 -1.78
CA GLY A 887 15.80 -25.99 -1.95
C GLY A 887 15.06 -25.17 -0.91
N ALA A 888 13.76 -25.01 -1.13
CA ALA A 888 12.84 -24.37 -0.20
C ALA A 888 12.81 -25.07 1.18
N PRO A 889 12.63 -24.33 2.29
CA PRO A 889 12.61 -24.87 3.63
C PRO A 889 11.31 -25.63 3.91
N ILE A 890 11.46 -26.90 4.27
CA ILE A 890 10.38 -27.72 4.79
C ILE A 890 10.17 -27.32 6.25
N ARG A 891 9.16 -26.50 6.50
CA ARG A 891 8.72 -26.11 7.84
C ARG A 891 8.06 -27.32 8.51
N ILE A 892 8.60 -27.75 9.64
CA ILE A 892 8.08 -28.90 10.42
C ILE A 892 7.76 -28.43 11.85
N PRO A 893 6.73 -29.01 12.51
CA PRO A 893 6.34 -28.61 13.85
C PRO A 893 7.37 -29.06 14.90
N GLN A 894 7.51 -28.29 15.98
CA GLN A 894 8.26 -28.75 17.14
C GLN A 894 7.44 -29.76 17.94
N ILE A 895 7.97 -30.97 18.12
CA ILE A 895 7.39 -32.05 18.92
C ILE A 895 8.48 -32.59 19.83
N SER A 896 8.35 -32.38 21.14
CA SER A 896 9.39 -32.72 22.14
C SER A 896 9.73 -34.22 22.20
N ASN A 897 8.71 -35.08 22.03
CA ASN A 897 8.87 -36.53 21.94
C ASN A 897 8.14 -37.08 20.70
N PRO A 898 8.72 -36.96 19.50
CA PRO A 898 8.05 -37.36 18.26
C PRO A 898 7.96 -38.88 18.16
N THR A 899 6.80 -39.37 17.76
CA THR A 899 6.55 -40.80 17.58
C THR A 899 7.30 -41.34 16.34
N ALA A 900 7.36 -42.67 16.21
CA ALA A 900 7.91 -43.29 15.01
C ALA A 900 7.09 -42.95 13.74
N GLU A 901 5.78 -42.66 13.91
CA GLU A 901 4.87 -42.31 12.83
C GLU A 901 5.07 -40.85 12.39
N ASP A 902 5.18 -39.90 13.34
CA ASP A 902 5.52 -38.50 13.04
C ASP A 902 6.83 -38.40 12.25
N VAL A 903 7.86 -39.11 12.74
CA VAL A 903 9.18 -39.14 12.10
C VAL A 903 9.10 -39.75 10.71
N LYS A 904 8.30 -40.82 10.51
CA LYS A 904 8.10 -41.45 9.20
C LYS A 904 7.36 -40.52 8.23
N PHE A 905 6.31 -39.84 8.69
CA PHE A 905 5.53 -38.88 7.90
C PHE A 905 6.39 -37.72 7.42
N TRP A 906 7.08 -37.02 8.33
CA TRP A 906 7.93 -35.90 7.97
C TRP A 906 9.16 -36.32 7.15
N HIS A 907 9.69 -37.54 7.37
CA HIS A 907 10.73 -38.10 6.52
C HIS A 907 10.22 -38.45 5.10
N SER A 908 8.97 -38.89 4.94
CA SER A 908 8.38 -39.07 3.61
C SER A 908 8.17 -37.74 2.88
N LYS A 909 7.71 -36.68 3.59
CA LYS A 909 7.65 -35.32 3.03
C LYS A 909 9.05 -34.82 2.61
N TYR A 910 10.08 -35.06 3.43
CA TYR A 910 11.47 -34.74 3.08
C TYR A 910 11.97 -35.48 1.83
N MET A 911 11.74 -36.80 1.74
CA MET A 911 12.16 -37.56 0.55
C MET A 911 11.41 -37.12 -0.71
N ALA A 912 10.11 -36.80 -0.60
CA ALA A 912 9.34 -36.27 -1.72
C ALA A 912 9.86 -34.90 -2.18
N ALA A 913 10.18 -33.99 -1.25
CA ALA A 913 10.80 -32.70 -1.56
C ALA A 913 12.19 -32.85 -2.20
N LEU A 914 13.04 -33.76 -1.71
CA LEU A 914 14.34 -34.05 -2.32
C LEU A 914 14.20 -34.64 -3.74
N GLN A 915 13.21 -35.51 -3.95
CA GLN A 915 12.92 -36.08 -5.27
C GLN A 915 12.37 -35.04 -6.26
N LYS A 916 11.52 -34.10 -5.79
CA LYS A 916 11.03 -32.95 -6.54
C LYS A 916 12.20 -32.02 -6.94
N LEU A 917 13.03 -31.63 -5.97
CA LEU A 917 14.23 -30.81 -6.17
C LEU A 917 15.19 -31.43 -7.20
N PHE A 918 15.32 -32.76 -7.21
CA PHE A 918 16.09 -33.45 -8.23
C PHE A 918 15.45 -33.32 -9.63
N GLU A 919 14.16 -33.62 -9.75
CA GLU A 919 13.46 -33.70 -11.02
C GLU A 919 13.32 -32.33 -11.70
N GLU A 920 13.11 -31.26 -10.93
CA GLU A 920 12.95 -29.89 -11.45
C GLU A 920 14.26 -29.24 -11.94
N HIS A 921 15.42 -29.75 -11.52
CA HIS A 921 16.71 -29.13 -11.82
C HIS A 921 17.69 -30.04 -12.59
N LYS A 922 17.40 -31.35 -12.73
CA LYS A 922 18.26 -32.27 -13.51
C LYS A 922 18.41 -31.86 -14.98
N GLU A 923 17.41 -31.22 -15.57
CA GLU A 923 17.47 -30.74 -16.96
C GLU A 923 18.46 -29.57 -17.10
N ALA A 924 18.39 -28.59 -16.19
CA ALA A 924 19.36 -27.49 -16.12
C ALA A 924 20.79 -27.98 -15.80
N ALA A 925 20.93 -29.08 -15.06
CA ALA A 925 22.23 -29.63 -14.66
C ALA A 925 22.90 -30.54 -15.71
N TYR A 926 22.12 -31.35 -16.43
CA TYR A 926 22.63 -32.40 -17.31
C TYR A 926 22.26 -32.21 -18.79
N GLY A 927 21.36 -31.27 -19.10
CA GLY A 927 20.81 -31.08 -20.43
C GLY A 927 19.69 -32.06 -20.76
N VAL A 928 18.82 -31.66 -21.69
CA VAL A 928 17.55 -32.31 -22.05
C VAL A 928 17.69 -33.83 -22.26
N ASP A 929 18.71 -34.29 -22.97
CA ASP A 929 18.82 -35.70 -23.35
C ASP A 929 19.39 -36.61 -22.25
N GLU A 930 20.35 -36.15 -21.45
CA GLU A 930 20.81 -36.90 -20.26
C GLU A 930 19.72 -36.89 -19.18
N ALA A 931 18.96 -35.79 -19.04
CA ALA A 931 17.88 -35.65 -18.05
C ALA A 931 16.70 -36.61 -18.27
N LYS A 932 16.30 -36.88 -19.53
CA LYS A 932 15.20 -37.82 -19.88
C LYS A 932 15.46 -39.24 -19.35
N VAL A 933 16.71 -39.70 -19.40
CA VAL A 933 17.10 -41.06 -18.97
C VAL A 933 17.57 -41.11 -17.51
N THR A 934 17.96 -39.96 -16.95
CA THR A 934 18.45 -39.86 -15.57
C THR A 934 17.30 -39.89 -14.56
N LYS A 935 17.46 -40.74 -13.54
CA LYS A 935 16.57 -40.86 -12.38
C LYS A 935 17.39 -40.87 -11.10
N LEU A 936 16.82 -40.35 -10.02
CA LEU A 936 17.38 -40.47 -8.68
C LEU A 936 17.07 -41.85 -8.10
N GLU A 937 18.11 -42.59 -7.74
CA GLU A 937 17.98 -43.85 -7.01
C GLU A 937 18.04 -43.60 -5.50
N VAL A 938 16.96 -43.92 -4.80
CA VAL A 938 16.83 -43.78 -3.34
C VAL A 938 17.14 -45.12 -2.66
N TRP A 939 18.23 -45.15 -1.87
CA TRP A 939 18.77 -46.32 -1.15
C TRP A 939 18.59 -46.20 0.38
#